data_AF-A0A0S6VWL6-F1
#
_entry.id   AF-A0A0S6VWL6-F1
#
_cell.length_a   1.000
_cell.length_b   1.000
_cell.length_c   1.000
_cell.angle_alpha   90.00
_cell.angle_beta   90.00
_cell.angle_gamma   90.00
#
_symmetry.space_group_name_H-M   'P 1'
#
loop_
_entity.id
_entity.type
_entity.pdbx_description
1 polymer ?
#
loop_
_entity_poly.entity_id
_entity_poly.type
_entity_poly.pdbx_seq_one_letter_code
_entity_poly.pdbx_strand_id
1 'polypeptide(L)'
;MNLFKWWEMSEADRAKLMQRTAVDAGKFADVVRPIIEDVRVNGDAAVVKYTKQFDGAEIPLDGLKVTLEEIQEAYMLIDPLLLDALQKSAKNIRAFHQLQKPEMYWVKEIAPGVFAGEQTTPVDSVALYVPRGKGSFPSVMLMLGIPAVVAGVPKISVFSPPLPSGKSDPATLVAADICGIRDVYKAGGAQAIAALAYGTNSIPKALKVLGPGNPYVTAAKRLLQGVIDPGLPAGPSEALVLADEDADPYLTALDLLNEAEHGPDSSAYLVTNSLRLAEDTMKRLPSLIDQLPAQRKSFCETVLSGFGGIVVTKTFDEAIAFVNDYAPEHLSVHAADLFGTAKKIRNAGEIILGEYTPISACNYSLGPNAILPTTGFAKTYSALSVRDFVKVSSISHLTKAAYEEFKPFVTHFAEYEGFSAHALAFKERKFRAETTAQPAPEQQLGLGIHILNANPSGVRCKRITRESVISIEIDTQERHPDINEKIKTPLHFLNHMIEHISWRSCMNIGVETSVSHYPFGHVICEDVGMTMGHAFAELWRQRKADGINGEGEASGVLDEAMARVFLGFEDRAQFTFGSAVRLHERVEDMLSADLNNFFAGFVQGAKCTIHVDLLKGDDPHHIWESAFRAFGCCLRAAFAPNPWRKGTTPGVKGI
;
A
#
# COMPACT_ATOMS: atom_id res chain seq x y z
N MET A 1 24.08 27.12 25.46
CA MET A 1 22.80 26.47 25.14
C MET A 1 21.67 27.37 25.56
N ASN A 2 20.61 27.43 24.77
CA ASN A 2 19.50 28.33 25.03
C ASN A 2 18.46 27.69 25.98
N LEU A 3 17.95 28.47 26.93
CA LEU A 3 16.84 28.13 27.80
C LEU A 3 15.80 29.24 27.71
N PHE A 4 14.59 28.90 27.30
CA PHE A 4 13.50 29.82 27.03
C PHE A 4 12.35 29.55 27.98
N LYS A 5 12.02 30.52 28.84
CA LYS A 5 10.81 30.47 29.66
C LYS A 5 9.67 31.09 28.90
N TRP A 6 8.77 30.26 28.37
CA TRP A 6 7.73 30.66 27.43
C TRP A 6 6.89 31.85 27.91
N TRP A 7 6.58 31.91 29.20
CA TRP A 7 5.79 32.98 29.82
C TRP A 7 6.52 34.32 29.97
N GLU A 8 7.84 34.36 29.84
CA GLU A 8 8.65 35.60 29.92
C GLU A 8 8.90 36.22 28.54
N MET A 9 8.60 35.47 27.47
CA MET A 9 8.90 35.88 26.09
C MET A 9 7.82 36.79 25.50
N SER A 10 8.26 37.79 24.74
CA SER A 10 7.37 38.60 23.90
C SER A 10 6.79 37.76 22.73
N GLU A 11 5.71 38.23 22.12
CA GLU A 11 5.17 37.59 20.92
C GLU A 11 6.18 37.52 19.77
N ALA A 12 7.02 38.56 19.62
CA ALA A 12 8.06 38.59 18.60
C ALA A 12 9.15 37.53 18.84
N ASP A 13 9.56 37.34 20.10
CA ASP A 13 10.56 36.31 20.44
C ASP A 13 9.99 34.90 20.29
N ARG A 14 8.72 34.70 20.67
CA ARG A 14 8.00 33.44 20.43
C ARG A 14 7.90 33.13 18.94
N ALA A 15 7.55 34.11 18.12
CA ALA A 15 7.51 33.95 16.67
C ALA A 15 8.90 33.60 16.10
N LYS A 16 9.98 34.10 16.71
CA LYS A 16 11.35 33.77 16.30
C LYS A 16 11.73 32.32 16.61
N LEU A 17 11.26 31.75 17.72
CA LEU A 17 11.46 30.31 18.02
C LEU A 17 10.77 29.39 17.00
N MET A 18 9.68 29.86 16.38
CA MET A 18 8.95 29.12 15.36
C MET A 18 9.66 29.14 14.00
N GLN A 19 10.68 29.99 13.81
CA GLN A 19 11.45 30.06 12.57
C GLN A 19 12.48 28.93 12.51
N ARG A 20 12.73 28.44 11.30
CA ARG A 20 13.77 27.45 10.98
C ARG A 20 14.87 28.12 10.16
N THR A 21 15.98 27.42 9.99
CA THR A 21 16.98 27.76 8.99
C THR A 21 16.32 27.88 7.61
N ALA A 22 16.17 29.12 7.12
CA ALA A 22 15.59 29.37 5.81
C ALA A 22 16.65 29.10 4.73
N VAL A 23 16.35 28.13 3.86
CA VAL A 23 17.12 27.94 2.62
C VAL A 23 16.68 29.01 1.63
N ASP A 24 17.57 29.94 1.27
CA ASP A 24 17.31 30.98 0.26
C ASP A 24 17.11 30.35 -1.12
N ALA A 25 15.86 29.99 -1.42
CA ALA A 25 15.50 29.24 -2.61
C ALA A 25 15.81 29.99 -3.91
N GLY A 26 15.88 31.32 -3.89
CA GLY A 26 16.19 32.14 -5.07
C GLY A 26 17.61 31.92 -5.57
N LYS A 27 18.59 31.93 -4.67
CA LYS A 27 20.01 31.69 -5.02
C LYS A 27 20.24 30.31 -5.63
N PHE A 28 19.60 29.28 -5.09
CA PHE A 28 19.73 27.93 -5.63
C PHE A 28 19.05 27.80 -7.00
N ALA A 29 17.91 28.46 -7.20
CA ALA A 29 17.21 28.43 -8.48
C ALA A 29 18.03 29.00 -9.64
N ASP A 30 18.77 30.10 -9.41
CA ASP A 30 19.61 30.72 -10.44
C ASP A 30 20.79 29.82 -10.87
N VAL A 31 21.36 29.06 -9.93
CA VAL A 31 22.43 28.09 -10.22
C VAL A 31 21.88 26.85 -10.93
N VAL A 32 20.67 26.42 -10.58
CA VAL A 32 20.06 25.18 -11.08
C VAL A 32 19.49 25.33 -12.48
N ARG A 33 18.97 26.51 -12.84
CA ARG A 33 18.30 26.73 -14.13
C ARG A 33 19.18 26.42 -15.36
N PRO A 34 20.47 26.84 -15.42
CA PRO A 34 21.36 26.45 -16.52
C PRO A 34 21.63 24.94 -16.59
N ILE A 35 21.70 24.26 -15.44
CA ILE A 35 21.91 22.80 -15.37
C ILE A 35 20.71 22.07 -15.98
N ILE A 36 19.49 22.49 -15.61
CA ILE A 36 18.25 21.93 -16.15
C ILE A 36 18.21 22.08 -17.67
N GLU A 37 18.52 23.28 -18.18
CA GLU A 37 18.50 23.55 -19.61
C GLU A 37 19.56 22.76 -20.38
N ASP A 38 20.77 22.63 -19.82
CA ASP A 38 21.83 21.83 -20.42
C ASP A 38 21.43 20.35 -20.52
N VAL A 39 20.82 19.77 -19.48
CA VAL A 39 20.31 18.40 -19.54
C VAL A 39 19.16 18.25 -20.54
N ARG A 40 18.28 19.24 -20.64
CA ARG A 40 17.18 19.25 -21.62
C ARG A 40 17.68 19.21 -23.07
N VAL A 41 18.79 19.90 -23.36
CA VAL A 41 19.36 20.00 -24.71
C VAL A 41 20.33 18.86 -25.02
N ASN A 42 21.19 18.51 -24.06
CA ASN A 42 22.34 17.63 -24.28
C ASN A 42 22.23 16.24 -23.63
N GLY A 43 21.14 15.95 -22.90
CA GLY A 43 20.83 14.62 -22.37
C GLY A 43 21.96 14.02 -21.52
N ASP A 44 22.30 12.75 -21.79
CA ASP A 44 23.31 11.98 -21.04
C ASP A 44 24.68 12.67 -20.96
N ALA A 45 25.07 13.41 -22.00
CA ALA A 45 26.34 14.13 -22.02
C ALA A 45 26.40 15.23 -20.95
N ALA A 46 25.30 15.94 -20.73
CA ALA A 46 25.21 16.91 -19.64
C ALA A 46 25.20 16.23 -18.28
N VAL A 47 24.49 15.09 -18.13
CA VAL A 47 24.49 14.32 -16.87
C VAL A 47 25.90 13.89 -16.49
N VAL A 48 26.65 13.24 -17.40
CA VAL A 48 28.04 12.82 -17.17
C VAL A 48 28.95 14.00 -16.87
N LYS A 49 28.80 15.11 -17.61
CA LYS A 49 29.56 16.36 -17.37
C LYS A 49 29.39 16.85 -15.93
N TYR A 50 28.16 16.95 -15.44
CA TYR A 50 27.89 17.44 -14.09
C TYR A 50 28.25 16.42 -13.00
N THR A 51 28.13 15.12 -13.27
CA THR A 51 28.64 14.07 -12.38
C THR A 51 30.16 14.19 -12.20
N LYS A 52 30.93 14.39 -13.27
CA LYS A 52 32.38 14.65 -13.17
C LYS A 52 32.66 15.93 -12.38
N GLN A 53 31.92 17.01 -12.66
CA GLN A 53 32.14 18.31 -12.04
C GLN A 53 31.83 18.33 -10.53
N PHE A 54 30.73 17.71 -10.11
CA PHE A 54 30.24 17.84 -8.73
C PHE A 54 30.56 16.62 -7.86
N ASP A 55 30.57 15.42 -8.44
CA ASP A 55 30.84 14.17 -7.70
C ASP A 55 32.29 13.70 -7.85
N GLY A 56 33.07 14.34 -8.74
CA GLY A 56 34.47 13.99 -9.00
C GLY A 56 34.63 12.63 -9.70
N ALA A 57 33.55 12.10 -10.27
CA ALA A 57 33.48 10.75 -10.82
C ALA A 57 33.45 10.78 -12.35
N GLU A 58 34.40 10.10 -12.99
CA GLU A 58 34.38 9.90 -14.44
C GLU A 58 33.62 8.62 -14.77
N ILE A 59 32.53 8.76 -15.54
CA ILE A 59 31.67 7.64 -15.95
C ILE A 59 31.50 7.72 -17.47
N PRO A 60 31.63 6.62 -18.23
CA PRO A 60 31.37 6.62 -19.66
C PRO A 60 29.88 6.85 -19.94
N LEU A 61 29.53 7.32 -21.14
CA LEU A 61 28.14 7.66 -21.49
C LEU A 61 27.16 6.48 -21.31
N ASP A 62 27.59 5.27 -21.63
CA ASP A 62 26.84 4.03 -21.45
C ASP A 62 26.92 3.46 -20.03
N GLY A 63 27.72 4.08 -19.15
CA GLY A 63 27.96 3.65 -17.78
C GLY A 63 27.04 4.29 -16.74
N LEU A 64 26.03 5.08 -17.14
CA LEU A 64 25.11 5.73 -16.19
C LEU A 64 24.23 4.73 -15.43
N LYS A 65 23.81 3.64 -16.08
CA LYS A 65 23.00 2.58 -15.45
C LYS A 65 23.93 1.59 -14.75
N VAL A 66 23.55 1.18 -13.55
CA VAL A 66 24.25 0.14 -12.80
C VAL A 66 24.03 -1.22 -13.43
N THR A 67 25.08 -2.03 -13.54
CA THR A 67 24.99 -3.39 -14.10
C THR A 67 24.70 -4.45 -13.04
N LEU A 68 24.29 -5.65 -13.48
CA LEU A 68 24.04 -6.76 -12.57
C LEU A 68 25.34 -7.19 -11.85
N GLU A 69 26.47 -7.11 -12.54
CA GLU A 69 27.80 -7.43 -12.00
C GLU A 69 28.18 -6.46 -10.88
N GLU A 70 27.87 -5.16 -11.02
CA GLU A 70 28.09 -4.17 -9.95
C GLU A 70 27.24 -4.49 -8.70
N ILE A 71 26.01 -4.99 -8.88
CA ILE A 71 25.15 -5.41 -7.75
C ILE A 71 25.74 -6.65 -7.06
N GLN A 72 26.20 -7.65 -7.84
CA GLN A 72 26.85 -8.84 -7.29
C GLN A 72 28.14 -8.51 -6.54
N GLU A 73 28.95 -7.60 -7.09
CA GLU A 73 30.14 -7.08 -6.42
C GLU A 73 29.80 -6.38 -5.11
N ALA A 74 28.71 -5.61 -5.06
CA ALA A 74 28.27 -4.91 -3.86
C ALA A 74 27.99 -5.85 -2.68
N TYR A 75 27.40 -7.03 -2.93
CA TYR A 75 27.19 -8.05 -1.89
C TYR A 75 28.50 -8.63 -1.32
N MET A 76 29.59 -8.63 -2.09
CA MET A 76 30.90 -9.09 -1.62
C MET A 76 31.63 -8.02 -0.79
N LEU A 77 31.26 -6.76 -0.95
CA LEU A 77 31.91 -5.61 -0.30
C LEU A 77 31.21 -5.16 0.99
N ILE A 78 29.97 -5.57 1.21
CA ILE A 78 29.19 -5.15 2.37
C ILE A 78 29.55 -5.95 3.63
N ASP A 79 29.58 -5.29 4.78
CA ASP A 79 29.69 -5.93 6.09
C ASP A 79 28.49 -6.90 6.30
N PRO A 80 28.72 -8.18 6.67
CA PRO A 80 27.65 -9.12 6.99
C PRO A 80 26.65 -8.64 8.05
N LEU A 81 27.09 -7.89 9.06
CA LEU A 81 26.21 -7.32 10.09
C LEU A 81 25.33 -6.21 9.51
N LEU A 82 25.86 -5.39 8.60
CA LEU A 82 25.08 -4.38 7.91
C LEU A 82 24.06 -5.04 6.97
N LEU A 83 24.43 -6.11 6.27
CA LEU A 83 23.50 -6.87 5.44
C LEU A 83 22.34 -7.44 6.25
N ASP A 84 22.61 -8.07 7.41
CA ASP A 84 21.57 -8.58 8.32
C ASP A 84 20.67 -7.43 8.83
N ALA A 85 21.25 -6.28 9.19
CA ALA A 85 20.49 -5.10 9.58
C ALA A 85 19.57 -4.60 8.45
N LEU A 86 20.07 -4.50 7.22
CA LEU A 86 19.27 -4.10 6.06
C LEU A 86 18.10 -5.06 5.81
N GLN A 87 18.33 -6.37 5.91
CA GLN A 87 17.30 -7.39 5.72
C GLN A 87 16.21 -7.32 6.81
N LYS A 88 16.62 -7.15 8.08
CA LYS A 88 15.69 -6.99 9.21
C LYS A 88 14.88 -5.70 9.12
N SER A 89 15.53 -4.57 8.84
CA SER A 89 14.86 -3.30 8.61
C SER A 89 13.87 -3.41 7.45
N ALA A 90 14.28 -4.01 6.32
CA ALA A 90 13.41 -4.18 5.17
C ALA A 90 12.16 -5.01 5.50
N LYS A 91 12.28 -6.03 6.35
CA LYS A 91 11.14 -6.82 6.82
C LYS A 91 10.14 -5.96 7.61
N ASN A 92 10.62 -5.17 8.56
CA ASN A 92 9.77 -4.32 9.40
C ASN A 92 9.10 -3.20 8.59
N ILE A 93 9.87 -2.51 7.74
CA ILE A 93 9.35 -1.46 6.85
C ILE A 93 8.30 -2.03 5.91
N ARG A 94 8.54 -3.22 5.32
CA ARG A 94 7.56 -3.88 4.45
C ARG A 94 6.30 -4.29 5.21
N ALA A 95 6.42 -4.81 6.42
CA ALA A 95 5.28 -5.18 7.25
C ALA A 95 4.38 -3.98 7.54
N PHE A 96 4.97 -2.84 7.93
CA PHE A 96 4.20 -1.62 8.19
C PHE A 96 3.52 -1.08 6.94
N HIS A 97 4.25 -0.94 5.82
CA HIS A 97 3.69 -0.36 4.60
C HIS A 97 2.64 -1.27 3.95
N GLN A 98 2.70 -2.59 4.10
CA GLN A 98 1.62 -3.48 3.64
C GLN A 98 0.28 -3.21 4.33
N LEU A 99 0.29 -2.82 5.61
CA LEU A 99 -0.92 -2.43 6.33
C LEU A 99 -1.53 -1.11 5.82
N GLN A 100 -0.75 -0.30 5.10
CA GLN A 100 -1.21 0.99 4.55
C GLN A 100 -1.87 0.87 3.18
N LYS A 101 -1.89 -0.31 2.57
CA LYS A 101 -2.41 -0.49 1.21
C LYS A 101 -3.91 -0.17 1.17
N PRO A 102 -4.34 0.81 0.35
CA PRO A 102 -5.76 1.13 0.22
C PRO A 102 -6.51 0.03 -0.53
N GLU A 103 -7.84 0.04 -0.39
CA GLU A 103 -8.71 -0.76 -1.26
C GLU A 103 -8.54 -0.29 -2.71
N MET A 104 -8.30 -1.25 -3.62
CA MET A 104 -7.98 -0.94 -5.02
C MET A 104 -9.21 -0.42 -5.79
N TYR A 105 -10.41 -0.86 -5.40
CA TYR A 105 -11.65 -0.52 -6.09
C TYR A 105 -12.83 -0.75 -5.17
N TRP A 106 -13.71 0.24 -5.04
CA TRP A 106 -15.02 0.06 -4.41
C TRP A 106 -16.06 0.97 -5.08
N VAL A 107 -17.30 0.48 -5.21
CA VAL A 107 -18.44 1.27 -5.68
C VAL A 107 -19.65 0.93 -4.84
N LYS A 108 -20.38 1.95 -4.37
CA LYS A 108 -21.59 1.79 -3.55
C LYS A 108 -22.75 2.59 -4.14
N GLU A 109 -23.95 2.06 -3.96
CA GLU A 109 -25.18 2.80 -4.22
C GLU A 109 -25.40 3.80 -3.08
N ILE A 110 -25.26 5.09 -3.37
CA ILE A 110 -25.36 6.18 -2.38
C ILE A 110 -26.78 6.78 -2.32
N ALA A 111 -27.58 6.54 -3.35
CA ALA A 111 -29.01 6.80 -3.44
C ALA A 111 -29.60 5.85 -4.49
N PRO A 112 -30.94 5.62 -4.51
CA PRO A 112 -31.56 4.70 -5.47
C PRO A 112 -31.10 4.94 -6.92
N GLY A 113 -30.37 3.98 -7.49
CA GLY A 113 -29.84 4.04 -8.84
C GLY A 113 -28.67 5.03 -9.06
N VAL A 114 -28.11 5.62 -8.00
CA VAL A 114 -26.94 6.50 -8.01
C VAL A 114 -25.77 5.81 -7.33
N PHE A 115 -24.71 5.57 -8.09
CA PHE A 115 -23.52 4.89 -7.61
C PHE A 115 -22.33 5.82 -7.62
N ALA A 116 -21.57 5.78 -6.54
CA ALA A 116 -20.30 6.47 -6.42
C ALA A 116 -19.28 5.58 -5.72
N GLY A 117 -18.01 5.79 -6.05
CA GLY A 117 -16.92 4.99 -5.53
C GLY A 117 -15.57 5.55 -5.88
N GLU A 118 -14.54 4.77 -5.61
CA GLU A 118 -13.16 5.13 -5.90
C GLU A 118 -12.40 3.93 -6.49
N GLN A 119 -11.48 4.24 -7.39
CA GLN A 119 -10.49 3.31 -7.90
C GLN A 119 -9.10 3.85 -7.59
N THR A 120 -8.32 3.05 -6.87
CA THR A 120 -6.93 3.33 -6.56
C THR A 120 -6.01 2.58 -7.51
N THR A 121 -5.10 3.29 -8.18
CA THR A 121 -4.11 2.71 -9.10
C THR A 121 -2.71 3.24 -8.80
N PRO A 122 -1.65 2.45 -8.98
CA PRO A 122 -0.29 2.94 -8.82
C PRO A 122 0.04 4.03 -9.85
N VAL A 123 0.99 4.90 -9.51
CA VAL A 123 1.63 5.79 -10.49
C VAL A 123 2.45 4.92 -11.45
N ASP A 124 2.39 5.20 -12.75
CA ASP A 124 2.98 4.32 -13.77
C ASP A 124 4.52 4.32 -13.76
N SER A 125 5.15 5.42 -13.32
CA SER A 125 6.60 5.48 -13.13
C SER A 125 7.01 6.46 -12.04
N VAL A 126 7.90 5.99 -11.14
CA VAL A 126 8.46 6.81 -10.07
C VAL A 126 9.98 6.69 -10.04
N ALA A 127 10.63 7.81 -9.72
CA ALA A 127 12.05 7.88 -9.46
C ALA A 127 12.31 8.12 -7.97
N LEU A 128 13.24 7.36 -7.41
CA LEU A 128 13.65 7.42 -6.01
C LEU A 128 15.03 8.07 -5.94
N TYR A 129 15.10 9.28 -5.43
CA TYR A 129 16.36 10.00 -5.24
C TYR A 129 16.94 9.66 -3.87
N VAL A 130 18.07 8.95 -3.85
CA VAL A 130 18.82 8.58 -2.64
C VAL A 130 20.06 9.47 -2.54
N PRO A 131 20.12 10.40 -1.56
CA PRO A 131 21.22 11.34 -1.46
C PRO A 131 22.55 10.64 -1.14
N ARG A 132 23.65 11.33 -1.48
CA ARG A 132 25.02 11.03 -1.05
C ARG A 132 25.75 12.36 -0.81
N GLY A 133 26.86 12.33 -0.07
CA GLY A 133 27.77 13.47 0.09
C GLY A 133 28.30 13.58 1.51
N LYS A 134 27.40 13.69 2.50
CA LYS A 134 27.74 13.61 3.94
C LYS A 134 27.94 12.17 4.43
N GLY A 135 27.55 11.18 3.63
CA GLY A 135 27.59 9.74 3.93
C GLY A 135 26.89 8.92 2.85
N SER A 136 26.72 7.62 3.13
CA SER A 136 25.85 6.71 2.39
C SER A 136 24.56 6.45 3.18
N PHE A 137 23.43 6.30 2.49
CA PHE A 137 22.10 6.25 3.11
C PHE A 137 21.26 5.05 2.62
N PRO A 138 21.70 3.80 2.86
CA PRO A 138 20.95 2.62 2.45
C PRO A 138 19.60 2.49 3.18
N SER A 139 19.45 3.06 4.38
CA SER A 139 18.16 3.16 5.06
C SER A 139 17.15 4.00 4.26
N VAL A 140 17.57 5.14 3.71
CA VAL A 140 16.72 5.99 2.85
C VAL A 140 16.29 5.23 1.60
N MET A 141 17.19 4.39 1.04
CA MET A 141 16.83 3.52 -0.07
C MET A 141 15.71 2.54 0.31
N LEU A 142 15.77 1.90 1.48
CA LEU A 142 14.69 1.04 1.97
C LEU A 142 13.38 1.81 2.20
N MET A 143 13.46 2.99 2.83
CA MET A 143 12.31 3.86 3.11
C MET A 143 11.63 4.38 1.84
N LEU A 144 12.35 4.50 0.72
CA LEU A 144 11.78 4.85 -0.58
C LEU A 144 11.28 3.64 -1.36
N GLY A 145 12.13 2.61 -1.48
CA GLY A 145 11.91 1.48 -2.37
C GLY A 145 10.77 0.57 -1.92
N ILE A 146 10.69 0.29 -0.63
CA ILE A 146 9.69 -0.63 -0.09
C ILE A 146 8.26 -0.14 -0.30
N PRO A 147 7.87 1.10 0.08
CA PRO A 147 6.52 1.58 -0.19
C PRO A 147 6.19 1.67 -1.69
N ALA A 148 7.17 2.02 -2.55
CA ALA A 148 6.98 2.02 -4.00
C ALA A 148 6.61 0.63 -4.55
N VAL A 149 7.33 -0.40 -4.09
CA VAL A 149 7.09 -1.79 -4.47
C VAL A 149 5.77 -2.31 -3.88
N VAL A 150 5.47 -1.98 -2.62
CA VAL A 150 4.20 -2.36 -1.97
C VAL A 150 2.99 -1.73 -2.67
N ALA A 151 3.13 -0.50 -3.16
CA ALA A 151 2.10 0.18 -3.94
C ALA A 151 1.85 -0.49 -5.31
N GLY A 152 2.77 -1.32 -5.79
CA GLY A 152 2.70 -1.97 -7.10
C GLY A 152 3.08 -1.05 -8.26
N VAL A 153 3.99 -0.09 -8.03
CA VAL A 153 4.49 0.78 -9.10
C VAL A 153 5.24 -0.06 -10.15
N PRO A 154 4.84 -0.03 -11.43
CA PRO A 154 5.41 -0.94 -12.43
C PRO A 154 6.81 -0.51 -12.90
N LYS A 155 7.15 0.78 -12.85
CA LYS A 155 8.46 1.30 -13.25
C LYS A 155 9.07 2.12 -12.11
N ILE A 156 10.01 1.53 -11.40
CA ILE A 156 10.73 2.17 -10.29
C ILE A 156 12.19 2.29 -10.67
N SER A 157 12.73 3.50 -10.64
CA SER A 157 14.15 3.76 -10.87
C SER A 157 14.77 4.49 -9.68
N VAL A 158 16.04 4.21 -9.40
CA VAL A 158 16.79 4.78 -8.26
C VAL A 158 17.90 5.66 -8.79
N PHE A 159 18.07 6.84 -8.20
CA PHE A 159 19.08 7.82 -8.56
C PHE A 159 19.92 8.12 -7.34
N SER A 160 21.22 7.81 -7.41
CA SER A 160 22.16 8.15 -6.35
C SER A 160 23.46 8.66 -6.95
N PRO A 161 24.08 9.72 -6.38
CA PRO A 161 25.38 10.17 -6.84
C PRO A 161 26.43 9.04 -6.70
N PRO A 162 27.30 8.82 -7.69
CA PRO A 162 28.34 7.79 -7.63
C PRO A 162 29.40 8.14 -6.58
N LEU A 163 30.20 7.14 -6.20
CA LEU A 163 31.49 7.33 -5.52
C LEU A 163 32.48 8.04 -6.46
N PRO A 164 33.54 8.72 -5.93
CA PRO A 164 34.60 9.29 -6.77
C PRO A 164 35.28 8.27 -7.70
N SER A 165 35.20 6.97 -7.38
CA SER A 165 35.65 5.87 -8.24
C SER A 165 34.78 5.63 -9.48
N GLY A 166 33.64 6.31 -9.62
CA GLY A 166 32.65 6.06 -10.67
C GLY A 166 31.67 4.91 -10.39
N LYS A 167 31.87 4.14 -9.30
CA LYS A 167 30.96 3.07 -8.87
C LYS A 167 29.83 3.61 -7.98
N SER A 168 28.75 2.87 -7.85
CA SER A 168 27.73 3.14 -6.82
C SER A 168 28.19 2.68 -5.44
N ASP A 169 27.59 3.24 -4.40
CA ASP A 169 27.80 2.77 -3.03
C ASP A 169 27.27 1.33 -2.83
N PRO A 170 28.08 0.39 -2.31
CA PRO A 170 27.68 -1.01 -2.17
C PRO A 170 26.42 -1.23 -1.32
N ALA A 171 26.33 -0.57 -0.16
CA ALA A 171 25.21 -0.77 0.75
C ALA A 171 23.89 -0.26 0.16
N THR A 172 23.95 0.86 -0.58
CA THR A 172 22.79 1.42 -1.28
C THR A 172 22.33 0.51 -2.42
N LEU A 173 23.25 -0.08 -3.19
CA LEU A 173 22.92 -1.05 -4.22
C LEU A 173 22.26 -2.31 -3.65
N VAL A 174 22.83 -2.86 -2.58
CA VAL A 174 22.28 -4.02 -1.88
C VAL A 174 20.88 -3.70 -1.34
N ALA A 175 20.67 -2.52 -0.76
CA ALA A 175 19.34 -2.08 -0.30
C ALA A 175 18.32 -1.98 -1.44
N ALA A 176 18.72 -1.48 -2.62
CA ALA A 176 17.85 -1.42 -3.78
C ALA A 176 17.47 -2.82 -4.29
N ASP A 177 18.42 -3.76 -4.32
CA ASP A 177 18.17 -5.14 -4.71
C ASP A 177 17.29 -5.89 -3.69
N ILE A 178 17.48 -5.66 -2.38
CA ILE A 178 16.58 -6.16 -1.31
C ILE A 178 15.12 -5.68 -1.51
N CYS A 179 14.94 -4.48 -2.06
CA CYS A 179 13.62 -3.98 -2.43
C CYS A 179 13.06 -4.67 -3.68
N GLY A 180 13.91 -5.24 -4.54
CA GLY A 180 13.58 -5.79 -5.84
C GLY A 180 13.74 -4.80 -7.00
N ILE A 181 14.50 -3.71 -6.81
CA ILE A 181 14.65 -2.63 -7.78
C ILE A 181 16.03 -2.71 -8.44
N ARG A 182 16.05 -2.86 -9.77
CA ARG A 182 17.29 -3.04 -10.56
C ARG A 182 17.65 -1.85 -11.45
N ASP A 183 16.71 -0.96 -11.71
CA ASP A 183 16.96 0.25 -12.50
C ASP A 183 17.61 1.33 -11.63
N VAL A 184 18.91 1.17 -11.34
CA VAL A 184 19.70 2.11 -10.55
C VAL A 184 20.62 2.93 -11.46
N TYR A 185 20.69 4.23 -11.24
CA TYR A 185 21.44 5.19 -12.04
C TYR A 185 22.42 6.00 -11.19
N LYS A 186 23.65 6.11 -11.69
CA LYS A 186 24.78 6.86 -11.11
C LYS A 186 24.68 8.34 -11.44
N ALA A 187 23.66 9.01 -10.90
CA ALA A 187 23.42 10.43 -11.11
C ALA A 187 22.81 11.07 -9.86
N GLY A 188 23.34 12.26 -9.51
CA GLY A 188 22.92 13.06 -8.37
C GLY A 188 22.42 14.45 -8.74
N GLY A 189 22.07 15.25 -7.73
CA GLY A 189 21.90 16.69 -7.86
C GLY A 189 20.76 17.13 -8.79
N ALA A 190 20.87 18.38 -9.24
CA ALA A 190 19.88 18.98 -10.14
C ALA A 190 19.85 18.31 -11.52
N GLN A 191 21.00 17.81 -12.00
CA GLN A 191 21.12 17.12 -13.27
C GLN A 191 20.31 15.82 -13.30
N ALA A 192 20.27 15.07 -12.18
CA ALA A 192 19.43 13.88 -12.06
C ALA A 192 17.95 14.23 -12.13
N ILE A 193 17.51 15.26 -11.38
CA ILE A 193 16.10 15.70 -11.40
C ILE A 193 15.67 16.18 -12.80
N ALA A 194 16.55 16.90 -13.50
CA ALA A 194 16.29 17.32 -14.89
C ALA A 194 16.19 16.12 -15.85
N ALA A 195 17.10 15.15 -15.73
CA ALA A 195 17.07 13.94 -16.54
C ALA A 195 15.80 13.11 -16.29
N LEU A 196 15.33 13.06 -15.05
CA LEU A 196 14.07 12.41 -14.68
C LEU A 196 12.84 13.11 -15.27
N ALA A 197 12.85 14.43 -15.31
CA ALA A 197 11.73 15.23 -15.80
C ALA A 197 11.59 15.19 -17.33
N TYR A 198 12.71 15.22 -18.05
CA TYR A 198 12.72 15.25 -19.52
C TYR A 198 12.94 13.89 -20.17
N GLY A 199 13.58 12.95 -19.46
CA GLY A 199 14.17 11.76 -20.06
C GLY A 199 15.44 12.09 -20.84
N THR A 200 16.29 11.10 -21.03
CA THR A 200 17.48 11.13 -21.89
C THR A 200 17.54 9.84 -22.72
N ASN A 201 18.63 9.61 -23.45
CA ASN A 201 18.80 8.35 -24.20
C ASN A 201 18.89 7.14 -23.25
N SER A 202 19.54 7.28 -22.10
CA SER A 202 19.75 6.21 -21.12
C SER A 202 18.78 6.25 -19.94
N ILE A 203 18.28 7.44 -19.55
CA ILE A 203 17.42 7.64 -18.39
C ILE A 203 15.97 7.80 -18.85
N PRO A 204 15.05 6.88 -18.48
CA PRO A 204 13.64 7.02 -18.81
C PRO A 204 13.01 8.17 -18.02
N LYS A 205 12.08 8.87 -18.65
CA LYS A 205 11.26 9.89 -17.97
C LYS A 205 10.40 9.26 -16.87
N ALA A 206 10.36 9.90 -15.70
CA ALA A 206 9.49 9.53 -14.58
C ALA A 206 8.30 10.51 -14.45
N LEU A 207 7.18 10.03 -13.91
CA LEU A 207 6.02 10.89 -13.62
C LEU A 207 6.16 11.60 -12.27
N LYS A 208 6.85 10.97 -11.32
CA LYS A 208 7.04 11.46 -9.96
C LYS A 208 8.44 11.17 -9.46
N VAL A 209 9.01 12.09 -8.70
CA VAL A 209 10.29 11.91 -7.99
C VAL A 209 10.11 12.06 -6.49
N LEU A 210 10.53 11.05 -5.73
CA LEU A 210 10.45 11.03 -4.27
C LEU A 210 11.86 10.91 -3.68
N GLY A 211 12.01 11.32 -2.42
CA GLY A 211 13.29 11.28 -1.70
C GLY A 211 13.84 12.65 -1.33
N PRO A 212 14.56 12.74 -0.20
CA PRO A 212 15.14 13.98 0.29
C PRO A 212 16.34 14.40 -0.56
N GLY A 213 16.68 15.68 -0.53
CA GLY A 213 17.82 16.19 -1.27
C GLY A 213 18.38 17.45 -0.66
N ASN A 214 19.58 17.82 -1.10
CA ASN A 214 20.18 19.10 -0.72
C ASN A 214 19.40 20.27 -1.35
N PRO A 215 19.71 21.53 -0.97
CA PRO A 215 19.03 22.70 -1.54
C PRO A 215 18.96 22.78 -3.07
N TYR A 216 19.97 22.26 -3.79
CA TYR A 216 19.98 22.25 -5.25
C TYR A 216 18.97 21.24 -5.83
N VAL A 217 18.84 20.07 -5.23
CA VAL A 217 17.83 19.06 -5.59
C VAL A 217 16.43 19.61 -5.31
N THR A 218 16.22 20.22 -4.15
CA THR A 218 14.93 20.84 -3.78
C THR A 218 14.59 21.99 -4.72
N ALA A 219 15.56 22.83 -5.09
CA ALA A 219 15.36 23.88 -6.09
C ALA A 219 15.02 23.32 -7.48
N ALA A 220 15.68 22.25 -7.93
CA ALA A 220 15.37 21.58 -9.20
C ALA A 220 13.95 21.00 -9.20
N LYS A 221 13.56 20.29 -8.15
CA LYS A 221 12.20 19.76 -7.96
C LYS A 221 11.14 20.86 -8.05
N ARG A 222 11.38 22.00 -7.39
CA ARG A 222 10.48 23.17 -7.44
C ARG A 222 10.39 23.78 -8.84
N LEU A 223 11.52 24.00 -9.50
CA LEU A 223 11.55 24.55 -10.86
C LEU A 223 10.86 23.62 -11.88
N LEU A 224 10.79 22.32 -11.61
CA LEU A 224 10.23 21.30 -12.49
C LEU A 224 8.85 20.78 -12.06
N GLN A 225 8.19 21.40 -11.06
CA GLN A 225 6.88 20.96 -10.54
C GLN A 225 5.77 20.90 -11.61
N GLY A 226 5.90 21.66 -12.71
CA GLY A 226 4.99 21.59 -13.86
C GLY A 226 5.33 20.51 -14.91
N VAL A 227 6.44 19.80 -14.74
CA VAL A 227 6.97 18.79 -15.68
C VAL A 227 7.00 17.40 -15.04
N ILE A 228 7.32 17.31 -13.74
CA ILE A 228 7.35 16.10 -12.92
C ILE A 228 6.76 16.40 -11.54
N ASP A 229 6.02 15.46 -10.95
CA ASP A 229 5.56 15.59 -9.56
C ASP A 229 6.79 15.52 -8.62
N PRO A 230 7.07 16.59 -7.83
CA PRO A 230 8.27 16.66 -7.00
C PRO A 230 8.20 15.85 -5.70
N GLY A 231 7.03 15.25 -5.39
CA GLY A 231 6.77 14.57 -4.14
C GLY A 231 6.64 15.52 -2.94
N LEU A 232 6.72 14.98 -1.73
CA LEU A 232 6.67 15.77 -0.51
C LEU A 232 7.88 16.74 -0.38
N PRO A 233 7.69 17.93 0.21
CA PRO A 233 8.79 18.85 0.48
C PRO A 233 9.67 18.29 1.61
N ALA A 234 10.97 18.22 1.33
CA ALA A 234 11.99 17.91 2.33
C ALA A 234 13.00 19.07 2.41
N GLY A 235 13.29 19.51 3.62
CA GLY A 235 14.23 20.57 3.97
C GLY A 235 15.22 20.11 5.05
N PRO A 236 15.88 21.04 5.75
CA PRO A 236 16.69 20.71 6.92
C PRO A 236 15.85 19.98 7.97
N SER A 237 16.48 18.99 8.62
CA SER A 237 15.81 18.09 9.55
C SER A 237 15.52 18.75 10.92
N GLU A 238 14.43 18.34 11.55
CA GLU A 238 13.96 18.94 12.81
C GLU A 238 13.35 17.91 13.78
N ALA A 239 13.60 18.08 15.08
CA ALA A 239 13.03 17.19 16.10
C ALA A 239 12.69 17.94 17.37
N LEU A 240 11.55 17.58 17.96
CA LEU A 240 11.13 18.04 19.28
C LEU A 240 11.05 16.85 20.24
N VAL A 241 11.55 17.03 21.45
CA VAL A 241 11.26 16.15 22.59
C VAL A 241 10.25 16.85 23.48
N LEU A 242 9.03 16.33 23.55
CA LEU A 242 7.99 16.79 24.46
C LEU A 242 8.05 15.96 25.73
N ALA A 243 8.38 16.58 26.86
CA ALA A 243 8.59 15.87 28.11
C ALA A 243 7.81 16.47 29.29
N ASP A 244 7.12 15.63 30.06
CA ASP A 244 6.47 16.05 31.31
C ASP A 244 7.45 16.09 32.49
N GLU A 245 6.98 16.38 33.70
CA GLU A 245 7.84 16.48 34.88
C GLU A 245 8.52 15.18 35.34
N ASP A 246 8.02 14.02 34.89
CA ASP A 246 8.44 12.69 35.34
C ASP A 246 9.43 12.01 34.38
N ALA A 247 9.65 12.58 33.19
CA ALA A 247 10.62 12.08 32.22
C ALA A 247 12.05 12.00 32.76
N ASP A 248 12.83 11.03 32.27
CA ASP A 248 14.24 10.88 32.61
C ASP A 248 15.11 11.94 31.88
N PRO A 249 15.82 12.82 32.60
CA PRO A 249 16.64 13.88 32.00
C PRO A 249 17.80 13.35 31.14
N TYR A 250 18.31 12.15 31.43
CA TYR A 250 19.37 11.52 30.65
C TYR A 250 18.83 11.01 29.30
N LEU A 251 17.69 10.34 29.30
CA LEU A 251 17.07 9.83 28.07
C LEU A 251 16.58 10.99 27.18
N THR A 252 15.98 12.02 27.77
CA THR A 252 15.62 13.25 27.06
C THR A 252 16.84 13.94 26.44
N ALA A 253 17.99 13.96 27.12
CA ALA A 253 19.22 14.53 26.56
C ALA A 253 19.71 13.75 25.33
N LEU A 254 19.65 12.42 25.36
CA LEU A 254 20.05 11.57 24.24
C LEU A 254 19.18 11.80 23.00
N ASP A 255 17.86 11.84 23.17
CA ASP A 255 16.94 12.08 22.06
C ASP A 255 17.05 13.50 21.49
N LEU A 256 17.33 14.51 22.33
CA LEU A 256 17.59 15.87 21.86
C LEU A 256 18.85 15.94 20.98
N LEU A 257 19.89 15.18 21.32
CA LEU A 257 21.15 15.17 20.56
C LEU A 257 21.04 14.46 19.21
N ASN A 258 20.10 13.51 19.08
CA ASN A 258 19.91 12.70 17.87
C ASN A 258 19.75 13.58 16.61
N GLU A 259 18.93 14.63 16.70
CA GLU A 259 18.75 15.56 15.58
C GLU A 259 19.78 16.69 15.58
N ALA A 260 20.23 17.14 16.75
CA ALA A 260 21.20 18.22 16.86
C ALA A 260 22.56 17.88 16.19
N GLU A 261 22.90 16.59 16.09
CA GLU A 261 24.14 16.15 15.44
C GLU A 261 24.03 16.02 13.90
N HIS A 262 22.84 16.18 13.32
CA HIS A 262 22.58 15.87 11.92
C HIS A 262 23.20 16.91 10.97
N GLY A 263 23.18 18.19 11.34
CA GLY A 263 23.84 19.28 10.62
C GLY A 263 23.68 20.63 11.32
N PRO A 264 24.50 21.63 10.96
CA PRO A 264 24.41 22.98 11.55
C PRO A 264 23.13 23.73 11.16
N ASP A 265 22.40 23.23 10.16
CA ASP A 265 21.12 23.75 9.66
C ASP A 265 19.89 23.10 10.32
N SER A 266 20.07 22.06 11.14
CA SER A 266 19.00 21.36 11.87
C SER A 266 18.37 22.21 12.97
N SER A 267 17.21 21.79 13.47
CA SER A 267 16.54 22.42 14.62
C SER A 267 16.12 21.37 15.63
N ALA A 268 16.45 21.59 16.91
CA ALA A 268 16.20 20.61 17.97
C ALA A 268 15.76 21.28 19.27
N TYR A 269 14.56 20.95 19.77
CA TYR A 269 14.03 21.53 21.01
C TYR A 269 13.55 20.47 22.00
N LEU A 270 13.92 20.63 23.27
CA LEU A 270 13.16 20.06 24.38
C LEU A 270 12.04 21.03 24.75
N VAL A 271 10.81 20.56 24.83
CA VAL A 271 9.65 21.32 25.29
C VAL A 271 9.07 20.64 26.53
N THR A 272 9.02 21.33 27.67
CA THR A 272 8.59 20.75 28.93
C THR A 272 7.86 21.76 29.82
N ASN A 273 6.96 21.30 30.68
CA ASN A 273 6.37 22.11 31.76
C ASN A 273 7.20 22.12 33.05
N SER A 274 8.37 21.47 33.07
CA SER A 274 9.19 21.27 34.26
C SER A 274 10.53 21.99 34.15
N LEU A 275 10.70 23.06 34.94
CA LEU A 275 11.99 23.75 35.04
C LEU A 275 13.07 22.83 35.63
N ARG A 276 12.70 21.94 36.57
CA ARG A 276 13.60 20.93 37.12
C ARG A 276 14.16 20.04 36.02
N LEU A 277 13.28 19.46 35.19
CA LEU A 277 13.70 18.59 34.10
C LEU A 277 14.61 19.33 33.12
N ALA A 278 14.23 20.55 32.73
CA ALA A 278 15.03 21.38 31.83
C ALA A 278 16.47 21.61 32.36
N GLU A 279 16.61 21.96 33.64
CA GLU A 279 17.92 22.19 34.26
C GLU A 279 18.73 20.90 34.39
N ASP A 280 18.08 19.78 34.72
CA ASP A 280 18.78 18.50 34.89
C ASP A 280 19.23 17.92 33.54
N THR A 281 18.40 17.98 32.49
CA THR A 281 18.78 17.65 31.12
C THR A 281 19.96 18.51 30.65
N MET A 282 19.91 19.82 30.91
CA MET A 282 20.99 20.75 30.56
C MET A 282 22.33 20.40 31.22
N LYS A 283 22.33 19.86 32.44
CA LYS A 283 23.55 19.39 33.11
C LYS A 283 24.15 18.13 32.47
N ARG A 284 23.33 17.29 31.81
CA ARG A 284 23.79 16.04 31.17
C ARG A 284 24.44 16.28 29.80
N LEU A 285 23.90 17.22 29.03
CA LEU A 285 24.28 17.46 27.64
C LEU A 285 25.80 17.66 27.41
N PRO A 286 26.57 18.44 28.20
CA PRO A 286 28.00 18.60 27.96
C PRO A 286 28.77 17.27 27.93
N SER A 287 28.51 16.40 28.90
CA SER A 287 29.18 15.09 29.00
C SER A 287 28.82 14.12 27.88
N LEU A 288 27.62 14.26 27.30
CA LEU A 288 27.18 13.46 26.15
C LEU A 288 27.78 14.00 24.85
N ILE A 289 27.77 15.33 24.68
CA ILE A 289 28.37 16.00 23.52
C ILE A 289 29.88 15.72 23.43
N ASP A 290 30.58 15.65 24.57
CA ASP A 290 32.01 15.35 24.61
C ASP A 290 32.37 13.93 24.15
N GLN A 291 31.40 13.01 24.08
CA GLN A 291 31.58 11.66 23.54
C GLN A 291 31.47 11.61 22.00
N LEU A 292 30.94 12.67 21.38
CA LEU A 292 30.73 12.71 19.94
C LEU A 292 32.02 13.07 19.19
N PRO A 293 32.19 12.60 17.94
CA PRO A 293 33.26 13.07 17.07
C PRO A 293 33.25 14.58 16.91
N ALA A 294 34.43 15.20 16.73
CA ALA A 294 34.59 16.66 16.72
C ALA A 294 33.60 17.40 15.79
N GLN A 295 33.32 16.84 14.61
CA GLN A 295 32.34 17.40 13.68
C GLN A 295 30.92 17.38 14.24
N ARG A 296 30.46 16.23 14.75
CA ARG A 296 29.11 16.06 15.32
C ARG A 296 28.91 16.92 16.57
N LYS A 297 29.95 17.02 17.41
CA LYS A 297 30.01 17.95 18.54
C LYS A 297 29.78 19.39 18.10
N SER A 298 30.49 19.86 17.07
CA SER A 298 30.33 21.23 16.56
C SER A 298 28.92 21.54 16.03
N PHE A 299 28.25 20.54 15.43
CA PHE A 299 26.87 20.67 14.98
C PHE A 299 25.92 20.79 16.17
N CYS A 300 26.05 19.93 17.18
CA CYS A 300 25.24 20.01 18.39
C CYS A 300 25.36 21.38 19.08
N GLU A 301 26.59 21.88 19.23
CA GLU A 301 26.87 23.19 19.83
C GLU A 301 26.22 24.33 19.03
N THR A 302 26.29 24.26 17.70
CA THR A 302 25.67 25.24 16.79
C THR A 302 24.15 25.22 16.88
N VAL A 303 23.53 24.03 16.80
CA VAL A 303 22.07 23.88 16.85
C VAL A 303 21.53 24.33 18.21
N LEU A 304 22.12 23.86 19.31
CA LEU A 304 21.64 24.15 20.68
C LEU A 304 21.92 25.59 21.16
N SER A 305 22.72 26.36 20.41
CA SER A 305 22.91 27.81 20.61
C SER A 305 22.22 28.67 19.57
N GLY A 306 21.76 28.09 18.46
CA GLY A 306 21.01 28.73 17.38
C GLY A 306 19.53 28.35 17.40
N PHE A 307 19.10 27.61 16.38
CA PHE A 307 17.71 27.17 16.17
C PHE A 307 17.34 25.93 17.01
N GLY A 308 17.75 25.93 18.27
CA GLY A 308 17.50 24.83 19.20
C GLY A 308 17.74 25.24 20.65
N GLY A 309 17.40 24.34 21.57
CA GLY A 309 17.54 24.55 23.01
C GLY A 309 16.39 23.95 23.80
N ILE A 310 16.08 24.56 24.94
CA ILE A 310 15.03 24.08 25.84
C ILE A 310 13.96 25.16 26.02
N VAL A 311 12.70 24.81 25.80
CA VAL A 311 11.51 25.64 26.02
C VAL A 311 10.76 25.12 27.24
N VAL A 312 10.58 25.98 28.24
CA VAL A 312 9.81 25.66 29.46
C VAL A 312 8.49 26.40 29.42
N THR A 313 7.37 25.67 29.56
CA THR A 313 6.00 26.20 29.62
C THR A 313 5.45 26.13 31.05
N LYS A 314 4.32 26.81 31.33
CA LYS A 314 3.70 26.72 32.67
C LYS A 314 2.92 25.43 32.86
N THR A 315 2.39 24.88 31.77
CA THR A 315 1.56 23.67 31.79
C THR A 315 1.96 22.75 30.65
N PHE A 316 1.69 21.45 30.80
CA PHE A 316 1.96 20.48 29.74
C PHE A 316 1.06 20.70 28.51
N ASP A 317 -0.16 21.20 28.70
CA ASP A 317 -1.03 21.59 27.58
C ASP A 317 -0.46 22.79 26.80
N GLU A 318 0.22 23.74 27.44
CA GLU A 318 0.98 24.79 26.73
C GLU A 318 2.15 24.21 25.93
N ALA A 319 2.84 23.18 26.44
CA ALA A 319 3.91 22.49 25.71
C ALA A 319 3.36 21.77 24.47
N ILE A 320 2.21 21.09 24.60
CA ILE A 320 1.49 20.49 23.47
C ILE A 320 1.05 21.54 22.45
N ALA A 321 0.57 22.71 22.91
CA ALA A 321 0.21 23.81 22.03
C ALA A 321 1.43 24.31 21.23
N PHE A 322 2.59 24.47 21.88
CA PHE A 322 3.85 24.81 21.21
C PHE A 322 4.20 23.77 20.13
N VAL A 323 4.14 22.47 20.44
CA VAL A 323 4.42 21.39 19.48
C VAL A 323 3.51 21.51 18.26
N ASN A 324 2.21 21.69 18.49
CA ASN A 324 1.23 21.82 17.40
C ASN A 324 1.45 23.06 16.53
N ASP A 325 1.87 24.17 17.12
CA ASP A 325 2.16 25.40 16.39
C ASP A 325 3.49 25.31 15.62
N TYR A 326 4.48 24.65 16.22
CA TYR A 326 5.76 24.36 15.58
C TYR A 326 5.55 23.40 14.41
N ALA A 327 4.83 22.29 14.61
CA ALA A 327 4.62 21.19 13.66
C ALA A 327 5.94 20.53 13.22
N PRO A 328 6.62 19.79 14.13
CA PRO A 328 7.93 19.21 13.87
C PRO A 328 7.85 18.05 12.86
N GLU A 329 8.98 17.76 12.24
CA GLU A 329 9.24 16.54 11.48
C GLU A 329 9.17 15.33 12.42
N HIS A 330 10.03 15.25 13.44
CA HIS A 330 9.98 14.21 14.48
C HIS A 330 9.51 14.77 15.83
N LEU A 331 8.60 14.06 16.51
CA LEU A 331 8.18 14.34 17.88
C LEU A 331 8.40 13.12 18.77
N SER A 332 9.38 13.18 19.68
CA SER A 332 9.52 12.21 20.78
C SER A 332 8.70 12.66 21.98
N VAL A 333 7.88 11.77 22.54
CA VAL A 333 6.99 12.03 23.68
C VAL A 333 7.45 11.22 24.89
N HIS A 334 8.00 11.93 25.87
CA HIS A 334 8.42 11.39 27.16
C HIS A 334 7.42 11.85 28.23
N ALA A 335 6.33 11.11 28.38
CA ALA A 335 5.28 11.45 29.32
C ALA A 335 4.66 10.21 29.97
N ALA A 336 4.09 10.37 31.16
CA ALA A 336 3.39 9.31 31.88
C ALA A 336 2.17 8.78 31.09
N ASP A 337 1.39 9.68 30.47
CA ASP A 337 0.26 9.32 29.59
C ASP A 337 0.60 9.49 28.10
N LEU A 338 1.27 8.49 27.53
CA LEU A 338 1.73 8.50 26.14
C LEU A 338 0.57 8.63 25.14
N PHE A 339 -0.46 7.79 25.26
CA PHE A 339 -1.54 7.73 24.28
C PHE A 339 -2.53 8.88 24.44
N GLY A 340 -2.78 9.36 25.66
CA GLY A 340 -3.56 10.57 25.89
C GLY A 340 -2.86 11.81 25.32
N THR A 341 -1.54 11.90 25.47
CA THR A 341 -0.73 12.97 24.86
C THR A 341 -0.77 12.90 23.35
N ALA A 342 -0.54 11.72 22.76
CA ALA A 342 -0.57 11.51 21.31
C ALA A 342 -1.88 11.99 20.66
N LYS A 343 -3.02 11.73 21.29
CA LYS A 343 -4.35 12.18 20.81
C LYS A 343 -4.52 13.70 20.77
N LYS A 344 -3.72 14.46 21.52
CA LYS A 344 -3.73 15.93 21.54
C LYS A 344 -2.77 16.54 20.51
N ILE A 345 -1.90 15.73 19.92
CA ILE A 345 -1.00 16.17 18.84
C ILE A 345 -1.79 16.21 17.53
N ARG A 346 -1.86 17.39 16.94
CA ARG A 346 -2.49 17.68 15.65
C ARG A 346 -1.49 17.68 14.50
N ASN A 347 -0.28 18.21 14.76
CA ASN A 347 0.73 18.43 13.73
C ASN A 347 2.10 17.86 14.17
N ALA A 348 2.52 16.77 13.55
CA ALA A 348 3.86 16.21 13.61
C ALA A 348 4.05 15.26 12.41
N GLY A 349 5.24 15.18 11.83
CA GLY A 349 5.54 14.22 10.76
C GLY A 349 5.51 12.78 11.28
N GLU A 350 6.19 12.54 12.40
CA GLU A 350 6.16 11.29 13.15
C GLU A 350 5.98 11.56 14.65
N ILE A 351 5.15 10.75 15.31
CA ILE A 351 4.94 10.77 16.77
C ILE A 351 5.52 9.50 17.37
N ILE A 352 6.52 9.66 18.22
CA ILE A 352 7.33 8.60 18.80
C ILE A 352 7.01 8.55 20.30
N LEU A 353 6.63 7.39 20.81
CA LEU A 353 6.06 7.26 22.15
C LEU A 353 6.98 6.49 23.09
N GLY A 354 7.28 7.12 24.23
CA GLY A 354 7.93 6.52 25.36
C GLY A 354 9.45 6.47 25.24
N GLU A 355 10.09 6.38 26.40
CA GLU A 355 11.55 6.53 26.55
C GLU A 355 12.36 5.34 25.97
N TYR A 356 11.69 4.24 25.66
CA TYR A 356 12.31 3.06 25.04
C TYR A 356 12.32 3.10 23.50
N THR A 357 11.78 4.17 22.90
CA THR A 357 11.66 4.32 21.46
C THR A 357 12.45 5.53 20.98
N PRO A 358 13.78 5.42 20.83
CA PRO A 358 14.58 6.55 20.35
C PRO A 358 14.29 6.83 18.87
N ILE A 359 14.43 8.09 18.45
CA ILE A 359 14.23 8.53 17.05
C ILE A 359 15.03 7.68 16.05
N SER A 360 16.23 7.23 16.44
CA SER A 360 17.09 6.39 15.60
C SER A 360 16.47 5.04 15.24
N ALA A 361 15.64 4.45 16.11
CA ALA A 361 14.93 3.22 15.80
C ALA A 361 13.95 3.42 14.64
N CYS A 362 13.23 4.54 14.63
CA CYS A 362 12.31 4.93 13.57
C CYS A 362 13.03 5.25 12.26
N ASN A 363 14.13 6.01 12.34
CA ASN A 363 14.94 6.39 11.18
C ASN A 363 15.49 5.19 10.39
N TYR A 364 15.68 4.04 11.04
CA TYR A 364 16.38 2.91 10.44
C TYR A 364 15.57 1.62 10.28
N SER A 365 14.70 1.26 11.24
CA SER A 365 14.27 -0.14 11.34
C SER A 365 12.87 -0.40 11.88
N LEU A 366 12.25 0.52 12.61
CA LEU A 366 11.00 0.22 13.32
C LEU A 366 9.84 -0.14 12.37
N GLY A 367 9.78 0.52 11.22
CA GLY A 367 8.80 0.23 10.16
C GLY A 367 8.17 1.47 9.53
N PRO A 368 7.70 2.46 10.32
CA PRO A 368 7.29 3.76 9.81
C PRO A 368 8.36 4.45 8.97
N ASN A 369 7.94 5.42 8.15
CA ASN A 369 8.81 6.05 7.16
C ASN A 369 9.54 7.26 7.74
N ALA A 370 10.86 7.31 7.54
CA ALA A 370 11.70 8.41 8.00
C ALA A 370 11.82 9.57 6.99
N ILE A 371 11.04 9.54 5.90
CA ILE A 371 10.99 10.64 4.93
C ILE A 371 9.75 11.46 5.25
N LEU A 372 9.99 12.54 5.98
CA LEU A 372 8.97 13.31 6.66
C LEU A 372 8.93 14.76 6.16
N PRO A 373 7.78 15.44 6.31
CA PRO A 373 7.69 16.85 5.97
C PRO A 373 8.37 17.70 7.04
N THR A 374 9.27 18.59 6.61
CA THR A 374 10.03 19.50 7.48
C THR A 374 9.51 20.94 7.39
N THR A 375 10.11 21.87 8.13
CA THR A 375 9.84 23.32 8.04
C THR A 375 8.37 23.66 8.30
N GLY A 376 7.71 22.89 9.17
CA GLY A 376 6.30 23.07 9.51
C GLY A 376 5.31 22.51 8.48
N PHE A 377 5.77 21.83 7.42
CA PHE A 377 4.90 21.22 6.43
C PHE A 377 4.08 20.05 6.99
N ALA A 378 4.40 19.53 8.18
CA ALA A 378 3.55 18.58 8.90
C ALA A 378 2.12 19.11 9.19
N LYS A 379 1.85 20.41 8.99
CA LYS A 379 0.49 20.98 9.01
C LYS A 379 -0.38 20.58 7.82
N THR A 380 0.22 20.20 6.69
CA THR A 380 -0.50 19.94 5.43
C THR A 380 0.04 18.73 4.65
N TYR A 381 1.16 18.16 5.06
CA TYR A 381 1.80 16.99 4.47
C TYR A 381 1.91 15.87 5.50
N SER A 382 1.97 14.64 5.01
CA SER A 382 2.17 13.44 5.82
C SER A 382 3.56 12.86 5.59
N ALA A 383 3.98 11.96 6.47
CA ALA A 383 5.08 11.04 6.23
C ALA A 383 4.88 10.31 4.88
N LEU A 384 5.97 10.06 4.16
CA LEU A 384 5.95 9.25 2.95
C LEU A 384 5.34 7.87 3.26
N SER A 385 4.45 7.41 2.39
CA SER A 385 3.70 6.17 2.58
C SER A 385 3.37 5.52 1.24
N VAL A 386 2.71 4.37 1.27
CA VAL A 386 2.14 3.74 0.06
C VAL A 386 1.24 4.71 -0.72
N ARG A 387 0.58 5.66 -0.03
CA ARG A 387 -0.35 6.61 -0.64
C ARG A 387 0.33 7.61 -1.57
N ASP A 388 1.62 7.87 -1.39
CA ASP A 388 2.39 8.76 -2.25
C ASP A 388 2.69 8.17 -3.64
N PHE A 389 2.50 6.85 -3.78
CA PHE A 389 2.79 6.07 -4.98
C PHE A 389 1.52 5.63 -5.73
N VAL A 390 0.34 6.07 -5.29
CA VAL A 390 -0.94 5.75 -5.93
C VAL A 390 -1.74 7.01 -6.26
N LYS A 391 -2.69 6.87 -7.18
CA LYS A 391 -3.69 7.86 -7.55
C LYS A 391 -5.07 7.27 -7.31
N VAL A 392 -5.99 8.09 -6.79
CA VAL A 392 -7.38 7.71 -6.53
C VAL A 392 -8.27 8.45 -7.52
N SER A 393 -9.12 7.72 -8.24
CA SER A 393 -10.08 8.26 -9.19
C SER A 393 -11.50 8.01 -8.71
N SER A 394 -12.35 9.02 -8.72
CA SER A 394 -13.77 8.84 -8.42
C SER A 394 -14.47 8.09 -9.56
N ILE A 395 -15.34 7.15 -9.20
CA ILE A 395 -16.23 6.45 -10.10
C ILE A 395 -17.64 6.93 -9.84
N SER A 396 -18.41 7.15 -10.90
CA SER A 396 -19.81 7.53 -10.80
C SER A 396 -20.63 6.86 -11.89
N HIS A 397 -21.79 6.33 -11.51
CA HIS A 397 -22.72 5.69 -12.44
C HIS A 397 -24.17 6.02 -12.06
N LEU A 398 -24.98 6.33 -13.07
CA LEU A 398 -26.42 6.51 -12.92
C LEU A 398 -27.14 5.42 -13.69
N THR A 399 -28.11 4.79 -13.05
CA THR A 399 -29.14 4.01 -13.77
C THR A 399 -30.00 4.94 -14.61
N LYS A 400 -30.75 4.38 -15.57
CA LYS A 400 -31.71 5.14 -16.37
C LYS A 400 -32.77 5.84 -15.51
N ALA A 401 -33.27 5.17 -14.46
CA ALA A 401 -34.28 5.75 -13.57
C ALA A 401 -33.71 6.97 -12.81
N ALA A 402 -32.54 6.81 -12.20
CA ALA A 402 -31.86 7.92 -11.51
C ALA A 402 -31.49 9.06 -12.47
N TYR A 403 -31.11 8.75 -13.72
CA TYR A 403 -30.84 9.78 -14.72
C TYR A 403 -32.07 10.66 -15.00
N GLU A 404 -33.25 10.07 -15.17
CA GLU A 404 -34.48 10.85 -15.39
C GLU A 404 -34.86 11.68 -14.17
N GLU A 405 -34.60 11.18 -12.96
CA GLU A 405 -34.75 11.93 -11.72
C GLU A 405 -33.77 13.12 -11.64
N PHE A 406 -32.53 12.93 -12.09
CA PHE A 406 -31.48 13.96 -12.10
C PHE A 406 -31.71 15.05 -13.15
N LYS A 407 -32.30 14.68 -14.28
CA LYS A 407 -32.50 15.53 -15.45
C LYS A 407 -33.06 16.93 -15.12
N PRO A 408 -34.17 17.12 -14.40
CA PRO A 408 -34.74 18.44 -14.17
C PRO A 408 -33.80 19.37 -13.38
N PHE A 409 -33.23 18.91 -12.27
CA PHE A 409 -32.40 19.78 -11.43
C PHE A 409 -31.00 20.01 -12.00
N VAL A 410 -30.37 19.01 -12.62
CA VAL A 410 -29.05 19.21 -13.28
C VAL A 410 -29.19 20.15 -14.47
N THR A 411 -30.29 20.04 -15.23
CA THR A 411 -30.60 20.99 -16.31
C THR A 411 -30.77 22.41 -15.75
N HIS A 412 -31.50 22.56 -14.64
CA HIS A 412 -31.71 23.87 -14.03
C HIS A 412 -30.41 24.51 -13.53
N PHE A 413 -29.53 23.74 -12.87
CA PHE A 413 -28.19 24.21 -12.51
C PHE A 413 -27.40 24.66 -13.74
N ALA A 414 -27.36 23.83 -14.78
CA ALA A 414 -26.63 24.16 -16.00
C ALA A 414 -27.17 25.42 -16.70
N GLU A 415 -28.47 25.64 -16.72
CA GLU A 415 -29.07 26.86 -17.28
C GLU A 415 -28.79 28.08 -16.43
N TYR A 416 -28.93 27.96 -15.11
CA TYR A 416 -28.66 29.04 -14.16
C TYR A 416 -27.20 29.51 -14.24
N GLU A 417 -26.26 28.57 -14.37
CA GLU A 417 -24.83 28.84 -14.52
C GLU A 417 -24.42 29.22 -15.95
N GLY A 418 -25.35 29.20 -16.91
CA GLY A 418 -25.09 29.59 -18.30
C GLY A 418 -24.36 28.54 -19.16
N PHE A 419 -24.30 27.28 -18.71
CA PHE A 419 -23.65 26.15 -19.40
C PHE A 419 -24.63 25.38 -20.31
N SER A 420 -25.08 26.00 -21.39
CA SER A 420 -26.09 25.43 -22.31
C SER A 420 -25.77 24.03 -22.83
N ALA A 421 -24.49 23.71 -23.09
CA ALA A 421 -24.08 22.37 -23.53
C ALA A 421 -24.27 21.30 -22.44
N HIS A 422 -24.10 21.66 -21.16
CA HIS A 422 -24.33 20.74 -20.03
C HIS A 422 -25.83 20.43 -19.90
N ALA A 423 -26.69 21.46 -20.03
CA ALA A 423 -28.13 21.29 -20.07
C ALA A 423 -28.57 20.41 -21.27
N LEU A 424 -28.01 20.66 -22.46
CA LEU A 424 -28.29 19.85 -23.65
C LEU A 424 -27.88 18.38 -23.47
N ALA A 425 -26.78 18.10 -22.76
CA ALA A 425 -26.35 16.74 -22.47
C ALA A 425 -27.37 15.93 -21.65
N PHE A 426 -28.28 16.60 -20.92
CA PHE A 426 -29.39 15.99 -20.22
C PHE A 426 -30.70 16.01 -21.04
N LYS A 427 -30.98 17.12 -21.73
CA LYS A 427 -32.18 17.30 -22.55
C LYS A 427 -32.23 16.36 -23.76
N GLU A 428 -31.14 16.29 -24.52
CA GLU A 428 -31.06 15.66 -25.85
C GLU A 428 -30.47 14.25 -25.85
N ARG A 429 -29.90 13.79 -24.72
CA ARG A 429 -29.26 12.48 -24.65
C ARG A 429 -30.30 11.37 -24.83
N LYS A 430 -30.15 10.63 -25.92
CA LYS A 430 -30.94 9.46 -26.27
C LYS A 430 -30.14 8.21 -25.94
N PHE A 431 -30.68 7.37 -25.07
CA PHE A 431 -30.11 6.05 -24.83
C PHE A 431 -30.47 5.15 -26.01
N ARG A 432 -29.54 4.29 -26.44
CA ARG A 432 -29.86 3.24 -27.41
C ARG A 432 -31.03 2.43 -26.84
N ALA A 433 -32.01 2.10 -27.68
CA ALA A 433 -32.88 0.99 -27.35
C ALA A 433 -31.98 -0.19 -27.00
N GLU A 434 -32.22 -0.85 -25.87
CA GLU A 434 -31.50 -2.07 -25.53
C GLU A 434 -31.53 -2.96 -26.77
N THR A 435 -30.35 -3.23 -27.34
CA THR A 435 -30.24 -4.17 -28.46
C THR A 435 -30.78 -5.47 -27.91
N THR A 436 -31.99 -5.83 -28.33
CA THR A 436 -32.55 -7.16 -28.08
C THR A 436 -31.70 -8.14 -28.88
N ALA A 437 -30.52 -8.50 -28.36
CA ALA A 437 -30.13 -9.90 -28.41
C ALA A 437 -31.32 -10.65 -27.81
N GLN A 438 -31.98 -11.49 -28.61
CA GLN A 438 -33.22 -12.16 -28.23
C GLN A 438 -33.12 -12.63 -26.78
N PRO A 439 -33.92 -12.07 -25.85
CA PRO A 439 -33.99 -12.64 -24.53
C PRO A 439 -34.67 -14.00 -24.68
N ALA A 440 -33.95 -15.06 -24.30
CA ALA A 440 -34.59 -16.31 -23.95
C ALA A 440 -35.68 -16.04 -22.88
N PRO A 441 -36.75 -16.85 -22.81
CA PRO A 441 -38.04 -16.51 -22.16
C PRO A 441 -38.02 -16.49 -20.62
N GLU A 442 -37.03 -15.81 -20.01
CA GLU A 442 -36.73 -15.83 -18.57
C GLU A 442 -36.81 -14.44 -17.91
N GLN A 443 -37.27 -13.41 -18.64
CA GLN A 443 -37.26 -11.98 -18.24
C GLN A 443 -38.34 -11.55 -17.22
N GLN A 444 -38.72 -12.44 -16.28
CA GLN A 444 -39.57 -12.07 -15.14
C GLN A 444 -38.85 -12.15 -13.78
N LEU A 445 -37.62 -12.66 -13.73
CA LEU A 445 -36.87 -12.81 -12.49
C LEU A 445 -36.08 -11.52 -12.20
N GLY A 446 -36.38 -10.87 -11.07
CA GLY A 446 -35.68 -9.67 -10.60
C GLY A 446 -34.25 -9.96 -10.09
N LEU A 447 -33.56 -8.96 -9.52
CA LEU A 447 -32.25 -9.17 -8.90
C LEU A 447 -32.35 -10.15 -7.72
N GLY A 448 -31.33 -10.99 -7.55
CA GLY A 448 -31.26 -11.98 -6.48
C GLY A 448 -31.00 -13.39 -6.98
N ILE A 449 -31.21 -14.36 -6.10
CA ILE A 449 -30.96 -15.78 -6.35
C ILE A 449 -32.29 -16.49 -6.51
N HIS A 450 -32.42 -17.21 -7.61
CA HIS A 450 -33.62 -17.89 -8.03
C HIS A 450 -33.33 -19.37 -8.17
N ILE A 451 -34.01 -20.21 -7.39
CA ILE A 451 -34.01 -21.65 -7.60
C ILE A 451 -35.02 -21.94 -8.72
N LEU A 452 -34.51 -22.36 -9.88
CA LEU A 452 -35.33 -22.65 -11.05
C LEU A 452 -35.92 -24.07 -10.97
N ASN A 453 -35.13 -25.01 -10.45
CA ASN A 453 -35.55 -26.37 -10.17
C ASN A 453 -34.70 -26.91 -9.01
N ALA A 454 -35.31 -27.67 -8.11
CA ALA A 454 -34.61 -28.39 -7.05
C ALA A 454 -35.35 -29.68 -6.72
N ASN A 455 -34.61 -30.78 -6.72
CA ASN A 455 -35.08 -32.10 -6.31
C ASN A 455 -33.87 -32.93 -5.81
N PRO A 456 -34.09 -34.13 -5.24
CA PRO A 456 -32.98 -34.95 -4.73
C PRO A 456 -31.95 -35.37 -5.78
N SER A 457 -32.30 -35.40 -7.07
CA SER A 457 -31.39 -35.75 -8.17
C SER A 457 -30.60 -34.55 -8.73
N GLY A 458 -31.03 -33.31 -8.50
CA GLY A 458 -30.34 -32.14 -9.01
C GLY A 458 -30.97 -30.80 -8.68
N VAL A 459 -30.18 -29.74 -8.84
CA VAL A 459 -30.56 -28.35 -8.61
C VAL A 459 -30.12 -27.50 -9.78
N ARG A 460 -31.00 -26.63 -10.26
CA ARG A 460 -30.68 -25.54 -11.17
C ARG A 460 -31.04 -24.22 -10.50
N CYS A 461 -30.06 -23.35 -10.33
CA CYS A 461 -30.29 -22.02 -9.78
C CYS A 461 -29.60 -20.96 -10.62
N LYS A 462 -30.08 -19.73 -10.46
CA LYS A 462 -29.62 -18.58 -11.21
C LYS A 462 -29.49 -17.40 -10.27
N ARG A 463 -28.34 -16.72 -10.31
CA ARG A 463 -28.12 -15.47 -9.61
C ARG A 463 -28.07 -14.35 -10.62
N ILE A 464 -28.91 -13.34 -10.42
CA ILE A 464 -29.01 -12.15 -11.25
C ILE A 464 -28.58 -10.96 -10.40
N THR A 465 -27.45 -10.35 -10.74
CA THR A 465 -27.03 -9.06 -10.18
C THR A 465 -27.07 -7.98 -11.25
N ARG A 466 -26.64 -6.77 -10.89
CA ARG A 466 -26.52 -5.68 -11.86
C ARG A 466 -25.37 -5.97 -12.84
N GLU A 467 -24.35 -6.69 -12.37
CA GLU A 467 -23.08 -6.92 -13.03
C GLU A 467 -23.03 -8.24 -13.81
N SER A 468 -23.70 -9.29 -13.30
CA SER A 468 -23.58 -10.64 -13.82
C SER A 468 -24.89 -11.43 -13.73
N VAL A 469 -25.00 -12.41 -14.61
CA VAL A 469 -25.99 -13.49 -14.54
C VAL A 469 -25.22 -14.79 -14.51
N ILE A 470 -25.30 -15.51 -13.39
CA ILE A 470 -24.65 -16.79 -13.19
C ILE A 470 -25.74 -17.87 -13.10
N SER A 471 -25.67 -18.86 -13.98
CA SER A 471 -26.52 -20.05 -13.92
C SER A 471 -25.68 -21.24 -13.50
N ILE A 472 -26.12 -21.96 -12.48
CA ILE A 472 -25.50 -23.21 -12.02
C ILE A 472 -26.51 -24.35 -12.16
N GLU A 473 -26.02 -25.48 -12.65
CA GLU A 473 -26.74 -26.75 -12.68
C GLU A 473 -25.89 -27.82 -12.00
N ILE A 474 -26.48 -28.53 -11.04
CA ILE A 474 -25.90 -29.71 -10.41
C ILE A 474 -26.84 -30.88 -10.67
N ASP A 475 -26.30 -31.97 -11.19
CA ASP A 475 -27.01 -33.23 -11.39
C ASP A 475 -26.18 -34.39 -10.83
N THR A 476 -26.84 -35.28 -10.08
CA THR A 476 -26.21 -36.43 -9.38
C THR A 476 -26.37 -37.75 -10.14
N GLN A 477 -26.97 -37.71 -11.34
CA GLN A 477 -27.14 -38.87 -12.23
C GLN A 477 -25.82 -39.29 -12.91
N GLU A 478 -25.92 -40.25 -13.84
CA GLU A 478 -24.79 -40.68 -14.66
C GLU A 478 -24.11 -39.50 -15.36
N ARG A 479 -22.78 -39.59 -15.50
CA ARG A 479 -21.98 -38.50 -16.02
C ARG A 479 -22.38 -38.14 -17.44
N HIS A 480 -22.68 -36.87 -17.68
CA HIS A 480 -23.00 -36.37 -19.02
C HIS A 480 -21.74 -36.40 -19.91
N PRO A 481 -21.81 -36.95 -21.14
CA PRO A 481 -20.67 -36.97 -22.06
C PRO A 481 -20.15 -35.58 -22.41
N ASP A 482 -21.02 -34.56 -22.38
CA ASP A 482 -20.78 -33.17 -22.75
C ASP A 482 -20.57 -32.24 -21.54
N ILE A 483 -20.38 -32.78 -20.32
CA ILE A 483 -20.37 -31.95 -19.10
C ILE A 483 -19.34 -30.81 -19.11
N ASN A 484 -18.18 -31.04 -19.73
CA ASN A 484 -17.14 -30.02 -19.84
C ASN A 484 -17.57 -28.86 -20.76
N GLU A 485 -18.37 -29.14 -21.78
CA GLU A 485 -18.92 -28.10 -22.67
C GLU A 485 -19.94 -27.22 -21.93
N LYS A 486 -20.46 -27.67 -20.78
CA LYS A 486 -21.40 -26.92 -19.94
C LYS A 486 -20.73 -26.04 -18.90
N ILE A 487 -19.39 -26.00 -18.82
CA ILE A 487 -18.65 -25.12 -17.91
C ILE A 487 -18.07 -23.95 -18.71
N LYS A 488 -18.77 -22.82 -18.68
CA LYS A 488 -18.48 -21.62 -19.48
C LYS A 488 -18.40 -20.39 -18.59
N THR A 489 -17.19 -20.07 -18.14
CA THR A 489 -16.83 -18.76 -17.58
C THR A 489 -15.77 -18.07 -18.46
N PRO A 490 -15.61 -16.74 -18.38
CA PRO A 490 -14.52 -16.00 -19.03
C PRO A 490 -13.12 -16.37 -18.53
N LEU A 491 -12.99 -17.14 -17.43
CA LEU A 491 -11.73 -17.56 -16.84
C LEU A 491 -11.50 -19.04 -17.19
N HIS A 492 -10.54 -19.30 -18.06
CA HIS A 492 -10.19 -20.63 -18.53
C HIS A 492 -9.68 -21.51 -17.38
N PHE A 493 -8.86 -20.96 -16.48
CA PHE A 493 -8.37 -21.73 -15.35
C PHE A 493 -9.47 -22.09 -14.35
N LEU A 494 -10.43 -21.18 -14.11
CA LEU A 494 -11.60 -21.49 -13.28
C LEU A 494 -12.47 -22.61 -13.90
N ASN A 495 -12.64 -22.61 -15.22
CA ASN A 495 -13.37 -23.68 -15.91
C ASN A 495 -12.72 -25.05 -15.63
N HIS A 496 -11.39 -25.12 -15.76
CA HIS A 496 -10.60 -26.31 -15.44
C HIS A 496 -10.73 -26.72 -13.96
N MET A 497 -10.72 -25.76 -13.03
CA MET A 497 -10.89 -26.04 -11.60
C MET A 497 -12.29 -26.60 -11.27
N ILE A 498 -13.34 -26.07 -11.88
CA ILE A 498 -14.73 -26.55 -11.69
C ILE A 498 -14.91 -27.94 -12.29
N GLU A 499 -14.24 -28.25 -13.40
CA GLU A 499 -14.19 -29.59 -13.98
C GLU A 499 -13.64 -30.61 -12.97
N HIS A 500 -12.57 -30.27 -12.24
CA HIS A 500 -12.07 -31.13 -11.15
C HIS A 500 -13.08 -31.29 -10.02
N ILE A 501 -13.80 -30.23 -9.63
CA ILE A 501 -14.86 -30.36 -8.62
C ILE A 501 -15.93 -31.36 -9.11
N SER A 502 -16.41 -31.19 -10.34
CA SER A 502 -17.41 -32.06 -10.99
C SER A 502 -16.98 -33.53 -10.94
N TRP A 503 -15.76 -33.81 -11.39
CA TRP A 503 -15.22 -35.17 -11.45
C TRP A 503 -15.04 -35.81 -10.08
N ARG A 504 -14.49 -35.05 -9.13
CA ARG A 504 -14.11 -35.56 -7.81
C ARG A 504 -15.30 -35.66 -6.85
N SER A 505 -16.29 -34.79 -7.01
CA SER A 505 -17.57 -34.87 -6.32
C SER A 505 -18.47 -35.99 -6.83
N CYS A 506 -18.21 -36.48 -8.06
CA CYS A 506 -19.06 -37.40 -8.79
C CYS A 506 -20.46 -36.80 -9.05
N MET A 507 -20.50 -35.51 -9.41
CA MET A 507 -21.71 -34.80 -9.77
C MET A 507 -21.47 -34.03 -11.07
N ASN A 508 -22.43 -34.05 -11.98
CA ASN A 508 -22.42 -33.21 -13.16
C ASN A 508 -22.63 -31.75 -12.73
N ILE A 509 -21.61 -30.90 -12.91
CA ILE A 509 -21.70 -29.46 -12.65
C ILE A 509 -21.64 -28.69 -13.98
N GLY A 510 -22.69 -27.93 -14.26
CA GLY A 510 -22.75 -26.95 -15.35
C GLY A 510 -22.71 -25.53 -14.79
N VAL A 511 -22.00 -24.65 -15.48
CA VAL A 511 -21.83 -23.24 -15.13
C VAL A 511 -21.93 -22.40 -16.40
N GLU A 512 -22.83 -21.43 -16.42
CA GLU A 512 -22.92 -20.45 -17.50
C GLU A 512 -22.90 -19.05 -16.91
N THR A 513 -22.04 -18.19 -17.45
CA THR A 513 -21.91 -16.80 -16.99
C THR A 513 -22.18 -15.84 -18.13
N SER A 514 -23.03 -14.85 -17.89
CA SER A 514 -23.20 -13.68 -18.74
C SER A 514 -22.84 -12.44 -17.93
N VAL A 515 -21.94 -11.62 -18.44
CA VAL A 515 -21.45 -10.42 -17.76
C VAL A 515 -21.80 -9.19 -18.58
N SER A 516 -22.36 -8.16 -17.94
CA SER A 516 -22.83 -6.94 -18.62
C SER A 516 -21.72 -5.89 -18.77
N HIS A 517 -20.65 -5.99 -17.97
CA HIS A 517 -19.49 -5.09 -17.94
C HIS A 517 -18.18 -5.91 -17.92
N TYR A 518 -17.02 -5.25 -18.06
CA TYR A 518 -15.70 -5.87 -18.18
C TYR A 518 -15.51 -7.06 -17.19
N PRO A 519 -15.14 -8.27 -17.66
CA PRO A 519 -15.09 -9.49 -16.85
C PRO A 519 -13.92 -9.47 -15.87
N PHE A 520 -14.08 -8.84 -14.69
CA PHE A 520 -13.06 -8.91 -13.65
C PHE A 520 -13.05 -10.31 -13.01
N GLY A 521 -11.86 -10.92 -12.94
CA GLY A 521 -11.69 -12.29 -12.46
C GLY A 521 -12.26 -12.53 -11.06
N HIS A 522 -12.00 -11.62 -10.12
CA HIS A 522 -12.48 -11.73 -8.74
C HIS A 522 -14.02 -11.75 -8.63
N VAL A 523 -14.72 -10.89 -9.37
CA VAL A 523 -16.20 -10.83 -9.37
C VAL A 523 -16.78 -12.13 -9.93
N ILE A 524 -16.20 -12.64 -11.02
CA ILE A 524 -16.63 -13.92 -11.61
C ILE A 524 -16.43 -15.06 -10.62
N CYS A 525 -15.25 -15.13 -9.98
CA CYS A 525 -14.94 -16.20 -9.03
C CYS A 525 -15.86 -16.17 -7.81
N GLU A 526 -16.06 -14.99 -7.22
CA GLU A 526 -16.95 -14.81 -6.07
C GLU A 526 -18.40 -15.17 -6.42
N ASP A 527 -18.92 -14.65 -7.54
CA ASP A 527 -20.32 -14.85 -7.93
C ASP A 527 -20.59 -16.30 -8.37
N VAL A 528 -19.64 -16.95 -9.07
CA VAL A 528 -19.71 -18.37 -9.40
C VAL A 528 -19.64 -19.21 -8.14
N GLY A 529 -18.69 -18.92 -7.24
CA GLY A 529 -18.58 -19.57 -5.94
C GLY A 529 -19.89 -19.48 -5.16
N MET A 530 -20.43 -18.27 -4.99
CA MET A 530 -21.67 -17.99 -4.27
C MET A 530 -22.88 -18.72 -4.86
N THR A 531 -23.09 -18.61 -6.17
CA THR A 531 -24.23 -19.26 -6.84
C THR A 531 -24.12 -20.78 -6.74
N MET A 532 -22.92 -21.33 -6.88
CA MET A 532 -22.68 -22.76 -6.73
C MET A 532 -22.88 -23.22 -5.29
N GLY A 533 -22.43 -22.44 -4.31
CA GLY A 533 -22.70 -22.68 -2.89
C GLY A 533 -24.19 -22.77 -2.61
N HIS A 534 -25.00 -21.85 -3.17
CA HIS A 534 -26.45 -21.91 -3.06
C HIS A 534 -27.05 -23.18 -3.68
N ALA A 535 -26.57 -23.61 -4.85
CA ALA A 535 -27.01 -24.85 -5.48
C ALA A 535 -26.71 -26.08 -4.60
N PHE A 536 -25.51 -26.16 -4.03
CA PHE A 536 -25.12 -27.25 -3.15
C PHE A 536 -25.87 -27.24 -1.81
N ALA A 537 -26.12 -26.07 -1.21
CA ALA A 537 -26.95 -25.98 -0.02
C ALA A 537 -28.38 -26.46 -0.30
N GLU A 538 -28.94 -26.09 -1.45
CA GLU A 538 -30.26 -26.56 -1.82
C GLU A 538 -30.28 -28.07 -2.05
N LEU A 539 -29.29 -28.63 -2.77
CA LEU A 539 -29.17 -30.07 -2.95
C LEU A 539 -29.04 -30.80 -1.61
N TRP A 540 -28.25 -30.25 -0.68
CA TRP A 540 -28.13 -30.77 0.67
C TRP A 540 -29.47 -30.75 1.41
N ARG A 541 -30.25 -29.66 1.32
CA ARG A 541 -31.60 -29.60 1.92
C ARG A 541 -32.55 -30.65 1.36
N GLN A 542 -32.49 -30.92 0.06
CA GLN A 542 -33.31 -31.95 -0.60
C GLN A 542 -32.94 -33.36 -0.14
N ARG A 543 -31.66 -33.62 0.15
CA ARG A 543 -31.13 -34.95 0.45
C ARG A 543 -30.87 -35.25 1.93
N LYS A 544 -30.93 -34.25 2.82
CA LYS A 544 -30.63 -34.44 4.25
C LYS A 544 -31.51 -35.53 4.90
N ALA A 545 -32.79 -35.60 4.51
CA ALA A 545 -33.74 -36.58 5.04
C ALA A 545 -33.41 -38.01 4.58
N ASP A 546 -32.74 -38.17 3.45
CA ASP A 546 -32.30 -39.47 2.92
C ASP A 546 -31.15 -40.08 3.75
N GLY A 547 -30.55 -39.28 4.65
CA GLY A 547 -29.42 -39.66 5.47
C GLY A 547 -28.12 -39.54 4.68
N ILE A 548 -27.62 -38.32 4.53
CA ILE A 548 -26.27 -38.03 4.02
C ILE A 548 -25.39 -37.51 5.15
N ASN A 549 -24.07 -37.63 5.02
CA ASN A 549 -23.12 -37.18 6.05
C ASN A 549 -23.28 -35.71 6.43
N GLY A 550 -23.42 -34.81 5.44
CA GLY A 550 -23.47 -33.36 5.66
C GLY A 550 -22.13 -32.72 6.06
N GLU A 551 -21.09 -33.53 6.22
CA GLU A 551 -19.72 -33.12 6.53
C GLU A 551 -18.73 -33.99 5.76
N GLY A 552 -17.58 -33.43 5.44
CA GLY A 552 -16.52 -34.13 4.72
C GLY A 552 -15.14 -33.64 5.11
N GLU A 553 -14.17 -34.52 4.94
CA GLU A 553 -12.75 -34.22 4.94
C GLU A 553 -12.14 -34.93 3.74
N ALA A 554 -11.26 -34.24 3.02
CA ALA A 554 -10.47 -34.88 1.98
C ALA A 554 -9.11 -34.20 1.82
N SER A 555 -8.14 -34.97 1.32
CA SER A 555 -6.87 -34.44 0.85
C SER A 555 -6.79 -34.60 -0.67
N GLY A 556 -6.17 -33.64 -1.33
CA GLY A 556 -5.94 -33.63 -2.76
C GLY A 556 -4.45 -33.58 -3.02
N VAL A 557 -3.99 -34.33 -4.02
CA VAL A 557 -2.59 -34.39 -4.42
C VAL A 557 -2.49 -34.24 -5.93
N LEU A 558 -1.43 -33.55 -6.36
CA LEU A 558 -0.98 -33.49 -7.74
C LEU A 558 0.52 -33.27 -7.72
N ASP A 559 1.26 -34.23 -8.26
CA ASP A 559 2.72 -34.22 -8.29
C ASP A 559 3.33 -33.88 -6.93
N GLU A 560 3.98 -32.73 -6.80
CA GLU A 560 4.61 -32.25 -5.57
C GLU A 560 3.65 -31.49 -4.63
N ALA A 561 2.46 -31.15 -5.11
CA ALA A 561 1.45 -30.39 -4.37
C ALA A 561 0.49 -31.27 -3.56
N MET A 562 0.15 -30.78 -2.37
CA MET A 562 -0.83 -31.41 -1.47
C MET A 562 -1.64 -30.35 -0.74
N ALA A 563 -2.96 -30.53 -0.73
CA ALA A 563 -3.91 -29.72 0.02
C ALA A 563 -4.88 -30.59 0.82
N ARG A 564 -5.46 -30.01 1.87
CA ARG A 564 -6.53 -30.63 2.67
C ARG A 564 -7.71 -29.68 2.77
N VAL A 565 -8.91 -30.24 2.69
CA VAL A 565 -10.16 -29.49 2.80
C VAL A 565 -11.10 -30.19 3.77
N PHE A 566 -11.71 -29.40 4.65
CA PHE A 566 -12.82 -29.80 5.53
C PHE A 566 -14.05 -28.98 5.17
N LEU A 567 -15.22 -29.60 5.18
CA LEU A 567 -16.50 -28.95 4.92
C LEU A 567 -17.57 -29.48 5.86
N GLY A 568 -18.42 -28.58 6.39
CA GLY A 568 -19.63 -28.94 7.13
C GLY A 568 -20.80 -28.02 6.81
N PHE A 569 -21.95 -28.59 6.44
CA PHE A 569 -23.20 -27.84 6.27
C PHE A 569 -23.85 -27.57 7.63
N GLU A 570 -23.75 -26.33 8.10
CA GLU A 570 -24.17 -25.92 9.47
C GLU A 570 -25.03 -24.66 9.50
N ASP A 571 -25.50 -24.18 8.35
CA ASP A 571 -26.26 -22.93 8.16
C ASP A 571 -25.52 -21.66 8.65
N ARG A 572 -24.20 -21.74 8.76
CA ARG A 572 -23.29 -20.63 9.11
C ARG A 572 -22.18 -20.55 8.08
N ALA A 573 -21.88 -19.34 7.64
CA ALA A 573 -20.80 -19.07 6.70
C ALA A 573 -19.50 -18.82 7.47
N GLN A 574 -18.56 -19.77 7.42
CA GLN A 574 -17.22 -19.59 7.98
C GLN A 574 -16.16 -20.18 7.05
N PHE A 575 -15.25 -19.33 6.59
CA PHE A 575 -14.13 -19.73 5.72
C PHE A 575 -12.81 -19.51 6.44
N THR A 576 -11.96 -20.54 6.46
CA THR A 576 -10.58 -20.44 6.94
C THR A 576 -9.65 -20.95 5.85
N PHE A 577 -8.59 -20.19 5.60
CA PHE A 577 -7.57 -20.54 4.62
C PHE A 577 -6.19 -20.53 5.28
N GLY A 578 -5.53 -21.69 5.27
CA GLY A 578 -4.16 -21.88 5.74
C GLY A 578 -3.22 -22.21 4.58
N SER A 579 -2.00 -21.68 4.60
CA SER A 579 -0.98 -22.05 3.60
C SER A 579 0.39 -22.22 4.25
N ALA A 580 0.97 -23.42 4.10
CA ALA A 580 2.36 -23.71 4.42
C ALA A 580 3.29 -23.49 3.21
N VAL A 581 2.72 -23.21 2.03
CA VAL A 581 3.44 -22.91 0.79
C VAL A 581 3.33 -21.44 0.43
N ARG A 582 4.26 -20.95 -0.39
CA ARG A 582 4.22 -19.58 -0.90
C ARG A 582 3.12 -19.48 -1.96
N LEU A 583 2.20 -18.54 -1.78
CA LEU A 583 1.23 -18.20 -2.82
C LEU A 583 1.87 -17.30 -3.87
N HIS A 584 1.64 -17.63 -5.13
CA HIS A 584 2.03 -16.81 -6.27
C HIS A 584 0.93 -15.80 -6.56
N GLU A 585 1.31 -14.56 -6.91
CA GLU A 585 0.35 -13.47 -7.13
C GLU A 585 -0.69 -13.81 -8.20
N ARG A 586 -0.25 -14.49 -9.26
CA ARG A 586 -1.05 -14.92 -10.40
C ARG A 586 -0.77 -16.38 -10.74
N VAL A 587 -1.82 -17.13 -11.04
CA VAL A 587 -1.78 -18.50 -11.57
C VAL A 587 -2.65 -18.53 -12.80
N GLU A 588 -2.04 -18.77 -13.96
CA GLU A 588 -2.70 -18.67 -15.27
C GLU A 588 -3.45 -17.33 -15.46
N ASP A 589 -4.74 -17.37 -15.75
CA ASP A 589 -5.61 -16.18 -15.92
C ASP A 589 -6.30 -15.71 -14.63
N MET A 590 -5.92 -16.27 -13.47
CA MET A 590 -6.47 -15.93 -12.15
C MET A 590 -5.42 -15.35 -11.20
N LEU A 591 -5.84 -14.52 -10.24
CA LEU A 591 -5.02 -14.01 -9.14
C LEU A 591 -5.16 -14.89 -7.89
N SER A 592 -4.15 -14.98 -7.04
CA SER A 592 -4.25 -15.68 -5.73
C SER A 592 -5.43 -15.25 -4.86
N ALA A 593 -5.85 -13.99 -4.96
CA ALA A 593 -7.07 -13.52 -4.30
C ALA A 593 -8.34 -14.22 -4.85
N ASP A 594 -8.38 -14.59 -6.12
CA ASP A 594 -9.54 -15.19 -6.78
C ASP A 594 -9.84 -16.60 -6.25
N LEU A 595 -8.81 -17.36 -5.85
CA LEU A 595 -8.97 -18.64 -5.12
C LEU A 595 -9.78 -18.42 -3.84
N ASN A 596 -9.38 -17.43 -3.03
CA ASN A 596 -10.06 -17.09 -1.79
C ASN A 596 -11.47 -16.58 -2.05
N ASN A 597 -11.66 -15.74 -3.07
CA ASN A 597 -12.97 -15.19 -3.43
C ASN A 597 -13.95 -16.28 -3.84
N PHE A 598 -13.50 -17.28 -4.60
CA PHE A 598 -14.33 -18.42 -4.95
C PHE A 598 -14.79 -19.21 -3.71
N PHE A 599 -13.88 -19.58 -2.82
CA PHE A 599 -14.23 -20.36 -1.62
C PHE A 599 -15.05 -19.54 -0.61
N ALA A 600 -14.72 -18.27 -0.41
CA ALA A 600 -15.49 -17.36 0.44
C ALA A 600 -16.91 -17.17 -0.11
N GLY A 601 -17.05 -16.96 -1.42
CA GLY A 601 -18.33 -16.91 -2.10
C GLY A 601 -19.12 -18.20 -1.90
N PHE A 602 -18.50 -19.36 -2.15
CA PHE A 602 -19.12 -20.67 -1.93
C PHE A 602 -19.63 -20.84 -0.49
N VAL A 603 -18.79 -20.53 0.49
CA VAL A 603 -19.14 -20.57 1.91
C VAL A 603 -20.35 -19.70 2.23
N GLN A 604 -20.38 -18.48 1.68
CA GLN A 604 -21.47 -17.54 1.89
C GLN A 604 -22.78 -18.06 1.28
N GLY A 605 -22.72 -18.59 0.06
CA GLY A 605 -23.91 -19.11 -0.62
C GLY A 605 -24.43 -20.42 -0.02
N ALA A 606 -23.51 -21.30 0.37
CA ALA A 606 -23.84 -22.58 0.96
C ALA A 606 -24.22 -22.49 2.44
N LYS A 607 -23.86 -21.38 3.10
CA LYS A 607 -23.90 -21.24 4.56
C LYS A 607 -23.27 -22.44 5.25
N CYS A 608 -22.04 -22.73 4.87
CA CYS A 608 -21.26 -23.85 5.40
C CYS A 608 -19.94 -23.38 6.00
N THR A 609 -19.31 -24.25 6.79
CA THR A 609 -17.94 -24.03 7.25
C THR A 609 -16.99 -24.75 6.32
N ILE A 610 -15.97 -24.06 5.81
CA ILE A 610 -14.88 -24.66 5.01
C ILE A 610 -13.53 -24.25 5.58
N HIS A 611 -12.65 -25.24 5.75
CA HIS A 611 -11.22 -25.03 5.98
C HIS A 611 -10.45 -25.55 4.78
N VAL A 612 -9.58 -24.71 4.21
CA VAL A 612 -8.67 -25.10 3.12
C VAL A 612 -7.24 -24.89 3.60
N ASP A 613 -6.47 -25.97 3.64
CA ASP A 613 -5.05 -25.94 4.01
C ASP A 613 -4.19 -26.37 2.83
N LEU A 614 -3.33 -25.47 2.33
CA LEU A 614 -2.29 -25.81 1.36
C LEU A 614 -1.05 -26.28 2.10
N LEU A 615 -0.75 -27.57 1.99
CA LEU A 615 0.23 -28.24 2.85
C LEU A 615 1.63 -28.30 2.21
N LYS A 616 1.70 -28.58 0.91
CA LYS A 616 2.94 -28.73 0.13
C LYS A 616 2.71 -28.36 -1.33
N GLY A 617 3.79 -28.04 -2.05
CA GLY A 617 3.77 -27.73 -3.48
C GLY A 617 4.74 -26.61 -3.84
N ASP A 618 5.27 -26.67 -5.06
CA ASP A 618 6.17 -25.67 -5.62
C ASP A 618 5.57 -25.03 -6.88
N ASP A 619 4.87 -25.82 -7.71
CA ASP A 619 4.19 -25.31 -8.89
C ASP A 619 2.83 -24.68 -8.51
N PRO A 620 2.57 -23.41 -8.91
CA PRO A 620 1.33 -22.72 -8.55
C PRO A 620 0.05 -23.37 -9.09
N HIS A 621 0.11 -23.91 -10.32
CA HIS A 621 -1.01 -24.63 -10.92
C HIS A 621 -1.29 -25.89 -10.11
N HIS A 622 -0.24 -26.65 -9.78
CA HIS A 622 -0.39 -27.90 -9.03
C HIS A 622 -0.98 -27.68 -7.63
N ILE A 623 -0.52 -26.64 -6.94
CA ILE A 623 -1.03 -26.22 -5.63
C ILE A 623 -2.54 -26.00 -5.69
N TRP A 624 -3.02 -25.20 -6.65
CA TRP A 624 -4.44 -24.87 -6.75
C TRP A 624 -5.27 -26.07 -7.15
N GLU A 625 -4.84 -26.81 -8.17
CA GLU A 625 -5.55 -28.00 -8.61
C GLU A 625 -5.65 -29.03 -7.48
N SER A 626 -4.62 -29.16 -6.63
CA SER A 626 -4.68 -30.03 -5.45
C SER A 626 -5.78 -29.61 -4.47
N ALA A 627 -6.00 -28.31 -4.26
CA ALA A 627 -7.06 -27.78 -3.39
C ALA A 627 -8.45 -28.03 -3.97
N PHE A 628 -8.66 -27.78 -5.27
CA PHE A 628 -9.94 -28.04 -5.93
C PHE A 628 -10.26 -29.53 -6.02
N ARG A 629 -9.25 -30.39 -6.23
CA ARG A 629 -9.41 -31.86 -6.13
C ARG A 629 -9.82 -32.29 -4.74
N ALA A 630 -9.16 -31.76 -3.69
CA ALA A 630 -9.51 -32.02 -2.31
C ALA A 630 -10.97 -31.59 -2.03
N PHE A 631 -11.34 -30.39 -2.47
CA PHE A 631 -12.69 -29.86 -2.29
C PHE A 631 -13.78 -30.72 -2.96
N GLY A 632 -13.58 -31.14 -4.22
CA GLY A 632 -14.52 -32.04 -4.89
C GLY A 632 -14.66 -33.39 -4.16
N CYS A 633 -13.56 -33.99 -3.72
CA CYS A 633 -13.60 -35.21 -2.90
C CYS A 633 -14.31 -34.99 -1.54
N CYS A 634 -14.12 -33.81 -0.94
CA CYS A 634 -14.76 -33.42 0.31
C CYS A 634 -16.28 -33.29 0.13
N LEU A 635 -16.75 -32.71 -0.97
CA LEU A 635 -18.17 -32.67 -1.34
C LEU A 635 -18.71 -34.10 -1.52
N ARG A 636 -17.99 -34.99 -2.20
CA ARG A 636 -18.41 -36.40 -2.32
C ARG A 636 -18.60 -37.05 -0.95
N ALA A 637 -17.67 -36.81 -0.01
CA ALA A 637 -17.78 -37.33 1.35
C ALA A 637 -19.00 -36.76 2.09
N ALA A 638 -19.28 -35.45 1.95
CA ALA A 638 -20.43 -34.79 2.55
C ALA A 638 -21.78 -35.32 2.04
N PHE A 639 -21.85 -35.69 0.76
CA PHE A 639 -23.06 -36.25 0.14
C PHE A 639 -23.11 -37.79 0.15
N ALA A 640 -22.14 -38.46 0.77
CA ALA A 640 -22.14 -39.91 0.88
C ALA A 640 -23.31 -40.40 1.76
N PRO A 641 -23.94 -41.54 1.43
CA PRO A 641 -25.00 -42.12 2.24
C PRO A 641 -24.55 -42.43 3.67
N ASN A 642 -25.34 -41.99 4.63
CA ASN A 642 -25.21 -42.26 6.05
C ASN A 642 -26.57 -42.68 6.61
N PRO A 643 -26.86 -44.00 6.67
CA PRO A 643 -28.14 -44.52 7.13
C PRO A 643 -28.53 -44.06 8.55
N TRP A 644 -27.55 -43.73 9.40
CA TRP A 644 -27.78 -43.27 10.77
C TRP A 644 -28.35 -41.85 10.85
N ARG A 645 -28.16 -41.04 9.80
CA ARG A 645 -28.75 -39.69 9.70
C ARG A 645 -30.12 -39.68 9.04
N LYS A 646 -30.62 -40.82 8.55
CA LYS A 646 -31.91 -40.88 7.86
C LYS A 646 -33.05 -40.47 8.80
N GLY A 647 -33.86 -39.50 8.38
CA GLY A 647 -34.96 -38.96 9.18
C GLY A 647 -34.55 -38.10 10.39
N THR A 648 -33.25 -37.81 10.57
CA THR A 648 -32.80 -36.90 11.64
C THR A 648 -33.08 -35.44 11.27
N THR A 649 -33.55 -34.65 12.24
CA THR A 649 -33.70 -33.19 12.13
C THR A 649 -32.40 -32.50 12.58
N PRO A 650 -32.02 -31.35 12.00
CA PRO A 650 -30.83 -30.61 12.42
C PRO A 650 -30.82 -30.33 13.93
N GLY A 651 -29.66 -30.47 14.58
CA GLY A 651 -29.51 -30.12 15.99
C GLY A 651 -29.67 -28.62 16.25
N VAL A 652 -29.86 -28.25 17.53
CA VAL A 652 -30.23 -26.90 18.04
C VAL A 652 -29.29 -25.75 17.62
N LYS A 653 -28.19 -26.03 16.91
CA LYS A 653 -27.22 -25.03 16.39
C LYS A 653 -27.35 -24.76 14.88
N GLY A 654 -28.41 -25.23 14.21
CA GLY A 654 -28.65 -25.01 12.77
C GLY A 654 -30.10 -24.61 12.45
N ILE A 655 -30.50 -23.40 12.88
CA ILE A 655 -31.60 -22.58 12.35
C ILE A 655 -31.02 -21.23 11.95
#